data_AF-A0AAE0JAG5-F1
#
_entry.id   AF-A0AAE0JAG5-F1
#
_cell.length_a   1.000
_cell.length_b   1.000
_cell.length_c   1.000
_cell.angle_alpha   90.00
_cell.angle_beta   90.00
_cell.angle_gamma   90.00
#
_symmetry.space_group_name_H-M   'P 1'
#
loop_
_entity.id
_entity.type
_entity.pdbx_description
1 polymer ?
#
loop_
_entity_poly.entity_id
_entity_poly.type
_entity_poly.pdbx_seq_one_letter_code
_entity_poly.pdbx_strand_id
1 'polypeptide(L)'
;MPDAIKAANYIQQLDDARCEENWDAVPELVRKVRKHAPDRICLTLTAEIELAITRACQKAAPQDTDRPSTAGGPAVGIEVASHIPNLIAAIENETQHPEESFQAKVCLGWLHWVMKDYPIALVRLPKNFDLEYPQCDNLDTLSEWTKVCALKSTYLRANCLARDGQRDMAMGAFESALPSLSSVWTTKTARHQLRYWAELFLTEYCMLASQAIRENDELLSDPNCLASFRTWFKYWASAKGQPLAGGYGFRGSVPRRQVWSEYYHVLSELLQRDLPFPTGYSEPSNDSSARSQLRAELKKVEVIFQGLLYTETKFPRADEQRTEVEQFVDRVMQNWIILNGHGWKEQDLGKGGRDTLSHGTLDTLYGAATKTYHSTSVLRHLFTVHLAVAEFDLAFAAFDSYLDIIKKGKARVAKTGHPEPAMDDDATMLETISACIAALCRFGGRDAAEKAYHLGLQLENLLERLANGESSAEENLNAAKDGHLVLPAAESLPPRALALTYQAAGLANAQWARMTYESESRTHFQQKAVHCLSKSLSPELGLGVDARGVFALGTLLAEQRNLHYAINLVKTALLEDVDIDESQELYRGPCWRERSLIPLWHLLALMLSAQQDYVMAARACEGAMEQFKDPFILFGTRSLNGAYQSEHLNEAGVEDGGYTSNGIVDEMDDFEKESLLEIKMTQLAILELVEGPTVAVNASSELLTLFTRLFGDLDQKVELTKPEPPRTAVTAVTKEQNRNRRASVFGSRSVRSGRGMRQSIFGSHDKNLTGIPPVPQAPGAPAIQVTNDEKRKSHSLSRSGSGRRHSLRRKSRSESQGATEAPPPMPVNGSLAHYAGKDGAAAAPLSEEPSTDMVQRTDSFDSNEDYNDGDASVLAEVYGSLLPVIHFSQEHSKRKRKAILIKVWLTIAGFYRRAGLVADAQQACTEAQNIVQALEAEILNDTTGNVSLREAGWGETKSTEELYADVWAEKGYLSVACGKPYEARADFETALTHFPDHPVAIVGLSDILLDIYSEKLLPPPVVPSFNLEESILGDNSTPLQATSKFPELPSQPLGLGTRKVEGKLEKEEDNLENGMAALKLKSISSPNRGPELPPPHKATSLPLHDRLAARDRAYGLLSGLTKLGTGWNNSEAWFTLARAYEESGQVDKAKGALWWCVELEDGRGAREWTCVDAGGYVL
;
A
#
# COMPACT_ATOMS: atom_id res chain seq x y z
N MET A 1 -17.09 -2.13 -83.98
CA MET A 1 -17.77 -2.47 -82.71
C MET A 1 -16.69 -2.54 -81.64
N PRO A 2 -16.71 -1.65 -80.62
CA PRO A 2 -15.83 -1.79 -79.47
C PRO A 2 -16.14 -3.09 -78.73
N ASP A 3 -15.09 -3.81 -78.36
CA ASP A 3 -15.17 -5.10 -77.67
C ASP A 3 -15.44 -4.83 -76.18
N ALA A 4 -16.71 -4.95 -75.76
CA ALA A 4 -17.19 -4.53 -74.44
C ALA A 4 -16.41 -5.17 -73.28
N ILE A 5 -15.92 -6.40 -73.48
CA ILE A 5 -15.11 -7.14 -72.49
C ILE A 5 -13.72 -6.50 -72.33
N LYS A 6 -13.11 -6.03 -73.43
CA LYS A 6 -11.81 -5.32 -73.38
C LYS A 6 -11.93 -3.93 -72.78
N ALA A 7 -13.02 -3.23 -73.08
CA ALA A 7 -13.32 -1.93 -72.47
C ALA A 7 -13.46 -2.04 -70.95
N ALA A 8 -14.25 -2.99 -70.45
CA ALA A 8 -14.41 -3.25 -69.02
C ALA A 8 -13.08 -3.59 -68.32
N ASN A 9 -12.23 -4.40 -68.96
CA ASN A 9 -10.91 -4.76 -68.41
C ASN A 9 -9.96 -3.56 -68.32
N TYR A 10 -9.93 -2.66 -69.32
CA TYR A 10 -9.10 -1.45 -69.24
C TYR A 10 -9.62 -0.44 -68.21
N ILE A 11 -10.94 -0.36 -68.00
CA ILE A 11 -11.53 0.47 -66.94
C ILE A 11 -11.13 -0.08 -65.57
N GLN A 12 -11.20 -1.40 -65.37
CA GLN A 12 -10.76 -2.04 -64.14
C GLN A 12 -9.25 -1.84 -63.91
N GLN A 13 -8.41 -2.00 -64.93
CA GLN A 13 -6.96 -1.72 -64.81
C GLN A 13 -6.65 -0.25 -64.49
N LEU A 14 -7.44 0.69 -65.01
CA LEU A 14 -7.32 2.11 -64.67
C LEU A 14 -7.72 2.36 -63.21
N ASP A 15 -8.77 1.70 -62.74
CA ASP A 15 -9.19 1.74 -61.33
C ASP A 15 -8.11 1.20 -60.40
N ASP A 16 -7.58 0.01 -60.71
CA ASP A 16 -6.51 -0.64 -59.98
C ASP A 16 -5.23 0.23 -59.95
N ALA A 17 -4.87 0.85 -61.07
CA ALA A 17 -3.71 1.75 -61.15
C ALA A 17 -3.86 2.99 -60.28
N ARG A 18 -5.07 3.57 -60.21
CA ARG A 18 -5.38 4.68 -59.29
C ARG A 18 -5.30 4.23 -57.84
N CYS A 19 -5.89 3.08 -57.49
CA CYS A 19 -5.89 2.53 -56.13
C CYS A 19 -4.49 2.17 -55.60
N GLU A 20 -3.55 1.75 -56.45
CA GLU A 20 -2.16 1.39 -56.06
C GLU A 20 -1.14 2.53 -56.21
N GLU A 21 -1.58 3.76 -56.50
CA GLU A 21 -0.69 4.91 -56.74
C GLU A 21 0.25 4.74 -57.94
N ASN A 22 -0.10 3.88 -58.91
CA ASN A 22 0.68 3.66 -60.12
C ASN A 22 0.35 4.71 -61.20
N TRP A 23 0.66 5.97 -60.88
CA TRP A 23 0.38 7.14 -61.72
C TRP A 23 1.11 7.13 -63.08
N ASP A 24 2.19 6.36 -63.20
CA ASP A 24 2.94 6.20 -64.46
C ASP A 24 2.19 5.39 -65.51
N ALA A 25 1.34 4.45 -65.08
CA ALA A 25 0.52 3.63 -65.98
C ALA A 25 -0.76 4.36 -66.47
N VAL A 26 -1.19 5.41 -65.76
CA VAL A 26 -2.45 6.12 -66.00
C VAL A 26 -2.54 6.73 -67.41
N PRO A 27 -1.52 7.42 -67.97
CA PRO A 27 -1.61 7.99 -69.32
C PRO A 27 -1.88 6.96 -70.43
N GLU A 28 -1.22 5.80 -70.38
CA GLU A 28 -1.42 4.73 -71.37
C GLU A 28 -2.77 4.02 -71.20
N LEU A 29 -3.25 3.87 -69.96
CA LEU A 29 -4.56 3.31 -69.67
C LEU A 29 -5.69 4.25 -70.10
N VAL A 30 -5.56 5.56 -69.85
CA VAL A 30 -6.51 6.59 -70.33
C VAL A 30 -6.59 6.57 -71.87
N ARG A 31 -5.46 6.48 -72.57
CA ARG A 31 -5.42 6.37 -74.04
C ARG A 31 -6.15 5.11 -74.55
N LYS A 32 -6.01 3.98 -73.84
CA LYS A 32 -6.70 2.72 -74.17
C LYS A 32 -8.19 2.80 -73.88
N VAL A 33 -8.61 3.41 -72.77
CA VAL A 33 -10.03 3.64 -72.44
C VAL A 33 -10.68 4.53 -73.48
N ARG A 34 -10.08 5.67 -73.88
CA ARG A 34 -10.62 6.52 -74.97
C ARG A 34 -10.81 5.79 -76.30
N LYS A 35 -9.95 4.81 -76.60
CA LYS A 35 -10.03 4.02 -77.84
C LYS A 35 -11.15 2.97 -77.80
N HIS A 36 -11.41 2.38 -76.64
CA HIS A 36 -12.30 1.24 -76.48
C HIS A 36 -13.67 1.60 -75.85
N ALA A 37 -13.77 2.73 -75.17
CA ALA A 37 -14.96 3.32 -74.54
C ALA A 37 -14.93 4.86 -74.69
N PRO A 38 -15.19 5.40 -75.90
CA PRO A 38 -15.11 6.84 -76.19
C PRO A 38 -16.21 7.67 -75.50
N ASP A 39 -17.26 7.00 -75.00
CA ASP A 39 -18.37 7.51 -74.22
C ASP A 39 -17.98 7.89 -72.77
N ARG A 40 -16.90 7.30 -72.23
CA ARG A 40 -16.43 7.50 -70.84
C ARG A 40 -15.50 8.71 -70.70
N ILE A 41 -15.94 9.86 -71.22
CA ILE A 41 -15.15 11.11 -71.25
C ILE A 41 -14.90 11.61 -69.81
N CYS A 42 -15.91 11.55 -68.95
CA CYS A 42 -15.84 12.01 -67.56
C CYS A 42 -14.74 11.28 -66.76
N LEU A 43 -14.69 9.94 -66.83
CA LEU A 43 -13.65 9.12 -66.18
C LEU A 43 -12.24 9.46 -66.67
N THR A 44 -12.05 9.53 -67.99
CA THR A 44 -10.71 9.73 -68.57
C THR A 44 -10.15 11.12 -68.28
N LEU A 45 -11.00 12.14 -68.29
CA LEU A 45 -10.61 13.51 -67.94
C LEU A 45 -10.34 13.65 -66.43
N THR A 46 -11.12 12.99 -65.58
CA THR A 46 -10.90 12.96 -64.12
C THR A 46 -9.54 12.35 -63.77
N ALA A 47 -9.20 11.19 -64.36
CA ALA A 47 -7.91 10.53 -64.10
C ALA A 47 -6.69 11.33 -64.59
N GLU A 48 -6.81 12.07 -65.71
CA GLU A 48 -5.75 12.97 -66.19
C GLU A 48 -5.52 14.16 -65.24
N ILE A 49 -6.61 14.72 -64.69
CA ILE A 49 -6.54 15.82 -63.74
C ILE A 49 -5.98 15.35 -62.39
N GLU A 50 -6.38 14.18 -61.90
CA GLU A 50 -5.80 13.58 -60.69
C GLU A 50 -4.28 13.37 -60.84
N LEU A 51 -3.82 12.91 -62.00
CA LEU A 51 -2.41 12.82 -62.34
C LEU A 51 -1.70 14.18 -62.37
N ALA A 52 -2.36 15.21 -62.91
CA ALA A 52 -1.82 16.57 -62.93
C ALA A 52 -1.68 17.13 -61.50
N ILE A 53 -2.68 16.93 -60.64
CA ILE A 53 -2.65 17.35 -59.24
C ILE A 53 -1.53 16.63 -58.49
N THR A 54 -1.42 15.30 -58.61
CA THR A 54 -0.37 14.54 -57.91
C THR A 54 1.04 14.95 -58.33
N ARG A 55 1.28 15.15 -59.64
CA ARG A 55 2.56 15.67 -60.15
C ARG A 55 2.86 17.08 -59.67
N ALA A 56 1.85 17.94 -59.58
CA ALA A 56 2.00 19.30 -59.06
C ALA A 56 2.37 19.30 -57.56
N CYS A 57 1.70 18.44 -56.76
CA CYS A 57 2.01 18.27 -55.34
C CYS A 57 3.39 17.65 -55.08
N GLN A 58 3.86 16.72 -55.93
CA GLN A 58 5.19 16.12 -55.82
C GLN A 58 6.32 17.11 -56.12
N LYS A 59 6.14 18.03 -57.07
CA LYS A 59 7.12 19.09 -57.41
C LYS A 59 7.27 20.16 -56.32
N ALA A 60 6.32 20.25 -55.39
CA ALA A 60 6.27 21.28 -54.34
C ALA A 60 6.92 20.88 -53.00
N ALA A 61 7.45 19.66 -52.84
CA ALA A 61 8.14 19.23 -51.61
C ALA A 61 9.58 19.81 -51.54
N PRO A 62 10.03 20.41 -50.41
CA PRO A 62 11.37 21.01 -50.33
C PRO A 62 12.46 19.96 -50.14
N GLN A 63 13.54 20.08 -50.91
CA GLN A 63 14.88 19.72 -50.43
C GLN A 63 15.35 20.85 -49.50
N ASP A 64 15.86 20.45 -48.33
CA ASP A 64 16.62 21.24 -47.34
C ASP A 64 15.91 22.42 -46.64
N THR A 65 15.67 22.20 -45.35
CA THR A 65 15.40 23.20 -44.32
C THR A 65 16.64 24.07 -44.11
N ASP A 66 16.60 25.31 -44.61
CA ASP A 66 17.17 26.51 -43.97
C ASP A 66 17.04 27.71 -44.90
N ARG A 67 15.95 28.48 -44.75
CA ARG A 67 15.91 29.95 -44.95
C ARG A 67 14.54 30.54 -44.58
N PRO A 68 14.50 31.72 -43.94
CA PRO A 68 13.26 32.38 -43.56
C PRO A 68 12.55 32.96 -44.79
N SER A 69 11.22 32.88 -44.75
CA SER A 69 10.33 33.16 -45.87
C SER A 69 10.00 34.65 -45.98
N THR A 70 10.71 35.35 -46.85
CA THR A 70 10.31 36.66 -47.39
C THR A 70 10.52 36.68 -48.91
N ALA A 71 9.76 35.88 -49.63
CA ALA A 71 9.45 36.08 -51.04
C ALA A 71 8.26 35.20 -51.44
N GLY A 72 7.13 35.82 -51.80
CA GLY A 72 6.03 35.14 -52.48
C GLY A 72 6.49 34.64 -53.85
N GLY A 73 6.50 33.32 -54.04
CA GLY A 73 6.78 32.66 -55.31
C GLY A 73 5.51 32.02 -55.90
N PRO A 74 5.13 32.29 -57.17
CA PRO A 74 3.99 31.68 -57.84
C PRO A 74 4.45 30.51 -58.73
N ALA A 75 3.98 29.26 -58.52
CA ALA A 75 4.25 28.17 -59.49
C ALA A 75 3.44 26.86 -59.40
N VAL A 76 2.34 26.75 -58.63
CA VAL A 76 1.55 25.47 -58.57
C VAL A 76 0.14 25.59 -59.17
N GLY A 77 -0.48 26.78 -59.12
CA GLY A 77 -1.91 26.94 -59.46
C GLY A 77 -2.26 27.09 -60.95
N ILE A 78 -1.35 27.54 -61.81
CA ILE A 78 -1.73 28.07 -63.14
C ILE A 78 -1.95 26.96 -64.19
N GLU A 79 -1.14 25.90 -64.21
CA GLU A 79 -1.32 24.79 -65.16
C GLU A 79 -2.58 23.97 -64.84
N VAL A 80 -2.83 23.73 -63.55
CA VAL A 80 -3.92 22.90 -63.03
C VAL A 80 -5.29 23.61 -63.12
N ALA A 81 -5.33 24.94 -62.94
CA ALA A 81 -6.56 25.74 -63.07
C ALA A 81 -7.16 25.75 -64.48
N SER A 82 -6.34 25.55 -65.52
CA SER A 82 -6.78 25.54 -66.92
C SER A 82 -7.77 24.41 -67.25
N HIS A 83 -7.81 23.37 -66.41
CA HIS A 83 -8.65 22.19 -66.59
C HIS A 83 -10.05 22.32 -65.94
N ILE A 84 -10.32 23.35 -65.13
CA ILE A 84 -11.60 23.55 -64.41
C ILE A 84 -12.81 23.61 -65.34
N PRO A 85 -12.84 24.46 -66.39
CA PRO A 85 -14.04 24.61 -67.22
C PRO A 85 -14.40 23.32 -67.96
N ASN A 86 -13.38 22.57 -68.37
CA ASN A 86 -13.53 21.29 -69.08
C ASN A 86 -14.09 20.20 -68.16
N LEU A 87 -13.69 20.17 -66.89
CA LEU A 87 -14.19 19.23 -65.89
C LEU A 87 -15.65 19.55 -65.50
N ILE A 88 -16.00 20.83 -65.33
CA ILE A 88 -17.39 21.25 -65.07
C ILE A 88 -18.31 20.82 -66.22
N ALA A 89 -17.91 21.10 -67.47
CA ALA A 89 -18.68 20.69 -68.64
C ALA A 89 -18.81 19.15 -68.77
N ALA A 90 -17.78 18.40 -68.37
CA ALA A 90 -17.85 16.93 -68.36
C ALA A 90 -18.83 16.40 -67.30
N ILE A 91 -18.88 17.02 -66.10
CA ILE A 91 -19.81 16.65 -65.03
C ILE A 91 -21.26 16.94 -65.43
N GLU A 92 -21.54 18.11 -66.04
CA GLU A 92 -22.90 18.50 -66.45
C GLU A 92 -23.47 17.61 -67.56
N ASN A 93 -22.61 17.04 -68.41
CA ASN A 93 -23.01 16.15 -69.50
C ASN A 93 -23.12 14.66 -69.08
N GLU A 94 -22.60 14.28 -67.91
CA GLU A 94 -22.58 12.89 -67.44
C GLU A 94 -23.89 12.53 -66.73
N THR A 95 -24.71 11.69 -67.39
CA THR A 95 -26.01 11.22 -66.87
C THR A 95 -26.12 9.70 -66.80
N GLN A 96 -25.15 8.96 -67.34
CA GLN A 96 -25.21 7.51 -67.49
C GLN A 96 -24.46 6.77 -66.38
N HIS A 97 -23.39 7.37 -65.83
CA HIS A 97 -22.54 6.74 -64.82
C HIS A 97 -22.44 7.60 -63.54
N PRO A 98 -23.22 7.29 -62.48
CA PRO A 98 -23.23 8.08 -61.25
C PRO A 98 -21.90 8.04 -60.48
N GLU A 99 -21.19 6.90 -60.50
CA GLU A 99 -19.86 6.78 -59.89
C GLU A 99 -18.84 7.74 -60.52
N GLU A 100 -18.86 7.90 -61.84
CA GLU A 100 -17.90 8.76 -62.55
C GLU A 100 -18.20 10.24 -62.31
N SER A 101 -19.48 10.61 -62.30
CA SER A 101 -19.92 11.95 -61.91
C SER A 101 -19.48 12.29 -60.48
N PHE A 102 -19.62 11.36 -59.54
CA PHE A 102 -19.16 11.55 -58.16
C PHE A 102 -17.63 11.71 -58.07
N GLN A 103 -16.85 10.81 -58.69
CA GLN A 103 -15.39 10.90 -58.74
C GLN A 103 -14.92 12.25 -59.30
N ALA A 104 -15.56 12.72 -60.38
CA ALA A 104 -15.26 13.99 -61.02
C ALA A 104 -15.55 15.21 -60.13
N LYS A 105 -16.66 15.21 -59.38
CA LYS A 105 -16.97 16.26 -58.39
C LYS A 105 -15.93 16.30 -57.26
N VAL A 106 -15.51 15.15 -56.75
CA VAL A 106 -14.45 15.07 -55.72
C VAL A 106 -13.12 15.61 -56.27
N CYS A 107 -12.77 15.28 -57.51
CA CYS A 107 -11.58 15.80 -58.17
C CYS A 107 -11.64 17.33 -58.35
N LEU A 108 -12.80 17.88 -58.74
CA LEU A 108 -13.02 19.32 -58.84
C LEU A 108 -12.86 20.03 -57.48
N GLY A 109 -13.44 19.46 -56.42
CA GLY A 109 -13.29 19.98 -55.06
C GLY A 109 -11.84 19.92 -54.57
N TRP A 110 -11.12 18.83 -54.87
CA TRP A 110 -9.71 18.68 -54.54
C TRP A 110 -8.84 19.72 -55.25
N LEU A 111 -9.15 20.04 -56.51
CA LEU A 111 -8.47 21.06 -57.29
C LEU A 111 -8.57 22.45 -56.64
N HIS A 112 -9.80 22.85 -56.25
CA HIS A 112 -10.03 24.12 -55.53
C HIS A 112 -9.33 24.14 -54.17
N TRP A 113 -9.29 23.01 -53.47
CA TRP A 113 -8.56 22.91 -52.20
C TRP A 113 -7.04 23.10 -52.38
N VAL A 114 -6.42 22.49 -53.41
CA VAL A 114 -4.99 22.66 -53.72
C VAL A 114 -4.66 24.11 -54.11
N MET A 115 -5.59 24.81 -54.76
CA MET A 115 -5.47 26.24 -55.07
C MET A 115 -5.67 27.17 -53.87
N LYS A 116 -6.02 26.62 -52.70
CA LYS A 116 -6.37 27.34 -51.45
C LYS A 116 -7.70 28.12 -51.50
N ASP A 117 -8.58 27.80 -52.46
CA ASP A 117 -9.94 28.34 -52.55
C ASP A 117 -10.93 27.50 -51.71
N TYR A 118 -10.74 27.48 -50.39
CA TYR A 118 -11.48 26.59 -49.48
C TYR A 118 -13.00 26.77 -49.49
N PRO A 119 -13.57 28.00 -49.55
CA PRO A 119 -15.02 28.18 -49.60
C PRO A 119 -15.64 27.61 -50.88
N ILE A 120 -14.96 27.75 -52.01
CA ILE A 120 -15.42 27.21 -53.30
C ILE A 120 -15.29 25.68 -53.29
N ALA A 121 -14.19 25.15 -52.74
CA ALA A 121 -14.02 23.71 -52.56
C ALA A 121 -15.17 23.10 -51.71
N LEU A 122 -15.55 23.74 -50.61
CA LEU A 122 -16.62 23.28 -49.72
C LEU A 122 -17.98 23.16 -50.43
N VAL A 123 -18.29 24.11 -51.34
CA VAL A 123 -19.54 24.11 -52.13
C VAL A 123 -19.52 23.05 -53.22
N ARG A 124 -18.35 22.75 -53.79
CA ARG A 124 -18.20 21.80 -54.91
C ARG A 124 -18.01 20.35 -54.47
N LEU A 125 -17.51 20.12 -53.25
CA LEU A 125 -17.32 18.78 -52.70
C LEU A 125 -18.67 18.11 -52.39
N PRO A 126 -18.89 16.87 -52.87
CA PRO A 126 -20.12 16.14 -52.59
C PRO A 126 -20.21 15.73 -51.11
N LYS A 127 -21.44 15.61 -50.59
CA LYS A 127 -21.67 15.31 -49.16
C LYS A 127 -21.43 13.84 -48.83
N ASN A 128 -22.27 12.95 -49.36
CA ASN A 128 -22.13 11.49 -49.28
C ASN A 128 -22.69 10.87 -50.57
N PHE A 129 -22.11 9.75 -51.02
CA PHE A 129 -22.55 9.06 -52.23
C PHE A 129 -24.03 8.65 -52.13
N ASP A 130 -24.42 8.07 -50.99
CA ASP A 130 -25.79 7.58 -50.74
C ASP A 130 -26.84 8.70 -50.68
N LEU A 131 -26.44 9.90 -50.24
CA LEU A 131 -27.34 11.07 -50.17
C LEU A 131 -27.57 11.70 -51.55
N GLU A 132 -26.57 11.65 -52.44
CA GLU A 132 -26.67 12.22 -53.79
C GLU A 132 -27.25 11.23 -54.81
N TYR A 133 -27.06 9.92 -54.57
CA TYR A 133 -27.50 8.85 -55.47
C TYR A 133 -28.24 7.73 -54.70
N PRO A 134 -29.39 8.03 -54.06
CA PRO A 134 -30.15 7.08 -53.24
C PRO A 134 -30.76 5.89 -54.00
N GLN A 135 -30.58 5.84 -55.33
CA GLN A 135 -31.10 4.81 -56.24
C GLN A 135 -30.12 3.63 -56.43
N CYS A 136 -28.91 3.69 -55.85
CA CYS A 136 -27.90 2.63 -55.92
C CYS A 136 -27.93 1.79 -54.63
N ASP A 137 -28.64 0.66 -54.65
CA ASP A 137 -28.99 -0.11 -53.43
C ASP A 137 -27.85 -0.91 -52.74
N ASN A 138 -26.59 -0.89 -53.22
CA ASN A 138 -25.52 -1.73 -52.64
C ASN A 138 -24.14 -1.04 -52.55
N LEU A 139 -23.78 -0.51 -51.38
CA LEU A 139 -22.44 0.02 -51.05
C LEU A 139 -21.29 -1.00 -51.27
N ASP A 140 -21.58 -2.30 -51.14
CA ASP A 140 -20.60 -3.36 -51.37
C ASP A 140 -20.18 -3.50 -52.84
N THR A 141 -21.03 -3.05 -53.78
CA THR A 141 -20.80 -3.16 -55.23
C THR A 141 -20.06 -1.97 -55.85
N LEU A 142 -19.78 -0.92 -55.09
CA LEU A 142 -19.04 0.27 -55.55
C LEU A 142 -17.59 -0.08 -55.90
N SER A 143 -17.04 0.58 -56.93
CA SER A 143 -15.62 0.51 -57.24
C SER A 143 -14.76 1.00 -56.07
N GLU A 144 -13.56 0.44 -55.91
CA GLU A 144 -12.67 0.77 -54.80
C GLU A 144 -12.24 2.24 -54.86
N TRP A 145 -12.03 2.80 -56.05
CA TRP A 145 -11.74 4.23 -56.20
C TRP A 145 -12.91 5.13 -55.80
N THR A 146 -14.17 4.74 -56.06
CA THR A 146 -15.33 5.50 -55.55
C THR A 146 -15.34 5.54 -54.02
N LYS A 147 -14.95 4.45 -53.36
CA LYS A 147 -14.80 4.40 -51.89
C LYS A 147 -13.67 5.31 -51.40
N VAL A 148 -12.54 5.35 -52.12
CA VAL A 148 -11.44 6.31 -51.87
C VAL A 148 -11.93 7.76 -52.03
N CYS A 149 -12.65 8.07 -53.09
CA CYS A 149 -13.23 9.39 -53.35
C CYS A 149 -14.22 9.81 -52.26
N ALA A 150 -15.00 8.88 -51.69
CA ALA A 150 -15.89 9.17 -50.58
C ALA A 150 -15.11 9.64 -49.35
N LEU A 151 -14.10 8.86 -48.90
CA LEU A 151 -13.25 9.25 -47.76
C LEU A 151 -12.51 10.57 -48.00
N LYS A 152 -11.98 10.74 -49.22
CA LYS A 152 -11.29 11.95 -49.64
C LYS A 152 -12.21 13.18 -49.64
N SER A 153 -13.45 13.03 -50.11
CA SER A 153 -14.43 14.12 -50.10
C SER A 153 -14.72 14.57 -48.68
N THR A 154 -14.97 13.62 -47.78
CA THR A 154 -15.26 13.92 -46.37
C THR A 154 -14.08 14.58 -45.68
N TYR A 155 -12.87 14.06 -45.88
CA TYR A 155 -11.65 14.65 -45.32
C TYR A 155 -11.48 16.11 -45.77
N LEU A 156 -11.54 16.38 -47.07
CA LEU A 156 -11.37 17.74 -47.61
C LEU A 156 -12.48 18.68 -47.16
N ARG A 157 -13.73 18.18 -47.10
CA ARG A 157 -14.89 18.95 -46.63
C ARG A 157 -14.75 19.31 -45.16
N ALA A 158 -14.41 18.34 -44.31
CA ALA A 158 -14.19 18.57 -42.88
C ALA A 158 -13.01 19.51 -42.63
N ASN A 159 -11.93 19.39 -43.40
CA ASN A 159 -10.78 20.29 -43.34
C ASN A 159 -11.15 21.74 -43.71
N CYS A 160 -12.01 21.94 -44.73
CA CYS A 160 -12.54 23.28 -45.04
C CYS A 160 -13.42 23.83 -43.92
N LEU A 161 -14.32 23.01 -43.35
CA LEU A 161 -15.22 23.42 -42.26
C LEU A 161 -14.44 23.77 -40.97
N ALA A 162 -13.45 22.96 -40.61
CA ALA A 162 -12.59 23.20 -39.45
C ALA A 162 -11.81 24.52 -39.57
N ARG A 163 -11.37 24.89 -40.79
CA ARG A 163 -10.71 26.18 -41.05
C ARG A 163 -11.65 27.39 -40.95
N ASP A 164 -12.95 27.19 -41.21
CA ASP A 164 -14.00 28.21 -41.07
C ASP A 164 -14.52 28.34 -39.62
N GLY A 165 -13.91 27.62 -38.66
CA GLY A 165 -14.34 27.58 -37.26
C GLY A 165 -15.59 26.72 -37.00
N GLN A 166 -16.11 26.05 -38.03
CA GLN A 166 -17.33 25.23 -37.97
C GLN A 166 -17.04 23.78 -37.58
N ARG A 167 -16.57 23.57 -36.34
CA ARG A 167 -16.09 22.28 -35.85
C ARG A 167 -17.17 21.21 -35.72
N ASP A 168 -18.35 21.53 -35.19
CA ASP A 168 -19.45 20.57 -35.04
C ASP A 168 -19.92 20.01 -36.39
N MET A 169 -19.99 20.89 -37.39
CA MET A 169 -20.32 20.48 -38.77
C MET A 169 -19.20 19.64 -39.40
N ALA A 170 -17.94 19.84 -39.01
CA ALA A 170 -16.83 19.00 -39.45
C ALA A 170 -16.91 17.60 -38.82
N MET A 171 -17.21 17.50 -37.51
CA MET A 171 -17.43 16.22 -36.82
C MET A 171 -18.61 15.44 -37.40
N GLY A 172 -19.75 16.11 -37.61
CA GLY A 172 -20.91 15.49 -38.25
C GLY A 172 -20.65 15.03 -39.69
N ALA A 173 -19.74 15.68 -40.41
CA ALA A 173 -19.31 15.21 -41.74
C ALA A 173 -18.55 13.88 -41.65
N PHE A 174 -17.63 13.72 -40.69
CA PHE A 174 -16.92 12.46 -40.45
C PHE A 174 -17.87 11.33 -40.03
N GLU A 175 -18.76 11.59 -39.08
CA GLU A 175 -19.73 10.61 -38.59
C GLU A 175 -20.63 10.07 -39.71
N SER A 176 -21.11 10.95 -40.57
CA SER A 176 -21.95 10.58 -41.71
C SER A 176 -21.24 9.67 -42.73
N ALA A 177 -19.90 9.67 -42.74
CA ALA A 177 -19.09 8.91 -43.69
C ALA A 177 -18.50 7.61 -43.10
N LEU A 178 -18.69 7.33 -41.80
CA LEU A 178 -18.25 6.10 -41.13
C LEU A 178 -18.68 4.80 -41.85
N PRO A 179 -19.90 4.69 -42.42
CA PRO A 179 -20.30 3.49 -43.17
C PRO A 179 -19.37 3.17 -44.35
N SER A 180 -18.72 4.18 -44.95
CA SER A 180 -17.79 4.01 -46.08
C SER A 180 -16.52 3.26 -45.69
N LEU A 181 -16.14 3.28 -44.41
CA LEU A 181 -15.00 2.54 -43.87
C LEU A 181 -15.29 1.03 -43.67
N SER A 182 -16.55 0.59 -43.78
CA SER A 182 -16.95 -0.82 -43.63
C SER A 182 -16.17 -1.79 -44.52
N SER A 183 -15.86 -1.35 -45.74
CA SER A 183 -15.09 -2.10 -46.73
C SER A 183 -13.60 -2.28 -46.36
N VAL A 184 -13.05 -1.36 -45.55
CA VAL A 184 -11.61 -1.28 -45.23
C VAL A 184 -11.20 -2.36 -44.23
N TRP A 185 -12.06 -2.65 -43.24
CA TRP A 185 -11.79 -3.70 -42.24
C TRP A 185 -12.35 -5.07 -42.60
N THR A 186 -13.20 -5.18 -43.63
CA THR A 186 -13.70 -6.48 -44.13
C THR A 186 -12.79 -7.11 -45.20
N THR A 187 -12.01 -6.30 -45.92
CA THR A 187 -11.08 -6.77 -46.95
C THR A 187 -9.69 -7.06 -46.38
N LYS A 188 -9.21 -8.30 -46.53
CA LYS A 188 -7.91 -8.76 -45.99
C LYS A 188 -6.69 -8.02 -46.56
N THR A 189 -6.84 -7.30 -47.68
CA THR A 189 -5.77 -6.55 -48.36
C THR A 189 -6.33 -5.30 -49.06
N ALA A 190 -6.74 -4.27 -48.31
CA ALA A 190 -7.03 -2.96 -48.90
C ALA A 190 -5.80 -2.41 -49.67
N ARG A 191 -6.00 -1.81 -50.85
CA ARG A 191 -4.93 -1.26 -51.69
C ARG A 191 -4.37 0.05 -51.11
N HIS A 192 -3.23 0.49 -51.63
CA HIS A 192 -2.45 1.60 -51.06
C HIS A 192 -3.26 2.87 -50.78
N GLN A 193 -4.00 3.38 -51.76
CA GLN A 193 -4.75 4.64 -51.63
C GLN A 193 -5.93 4.53 -50.66
N LEU A 194 -6.59 3.38 -50.58
CA LEU A 194 -7.68 3.19 -49.62
C LEU A 194 -7.15 3.23 -48.19
N ARG A 195 -6.00 2.61 -47.91
CA ARG A 195 -5.32 2.72 -46.60
C ARG A 195 -4.84 4.14 -46.32
N TYR A 196 -4.27 4.82 -47.31
CA TYR A 196 -3.82 6.22 -47.21
C TYR A 196 -4.96 7.15 -46.75
N TRP A 197 -6.08 7.14 -47.47
CA TRP A 197 -7.19 8.05 -47.19
C TRP A 197 -7.99 7.63 -45.97
N ALA A 198 -8.10 6.33 -45.65
CA ALA A 198 -8.71 5.87 -44.41
C ALA A 198 -7.90 6.31 -43.18
N GLU A 199 -6.58 6.20 -43.22
CA GLU A 199 -5.72 6.65 -42.12
C GLU A 199 -5.79 8.18 -41.95
N LEU A 200 -5.70 8.94 -43.04
CA LEU A 200 -5.78 10.40 -42.99
C LEU A 200 -7.15 10.88 -42.46
N PHE A 201 -8.24 10.24 -42.90
CA PHE A 201 -9.58 10.46 -42.39
C PHE A 201 -9.66 10.22 -40.88
N LEU A 202 -9.20 9.06 -40.40
CA LEU A 202 -9.35 8.66 -39.01
C LEU A 202 -8.46 9.49 -38.08
N THR A 203 -7.23 9.78 -38.47
CA THR A 203 -6.32 10.61 -37.65
C THR A 203 -6.92 11.99 -37.42
N GLU A 204 -7.45 12.63 -38.45
CA GLU A 204 -8.01 13.98 -38.31
C GLU A 204 -9.37 13.98 -37.62
N TYR A 205 -10.18 12.94 -37.80
CA TYR A 205 -11.39 12.77 -37.00
C TYR A 205 -11.08 12.65 -35.50
N CYS A 206 -10.08 11.85 -35.12
CA CYS A 206 -9.67 11.69 -33.73
C CYS A 206 -9.08 12.98 -33.14
N MET A 207 -8.25 13.70 -33.90
CA MET A 207 -7.63 14.93 -33.41
C MET A 207 -8.64 16.07 -33.24
N LEU A 208 -9.60 16.20 -34.18
CA LEU A 208 -10.69 17.18 -34.03
C LEU A 208 -11.62 16.83 -32.87
N ALA A 209 -11.91 15.55 -32.66
CA ALA A 209 -12.69 15.09 -31.51
C ALA A 209 -11.97 15.38 -30.18
N SER A 210 -10.66 15.09 -30.08
CA SER A 210 -9.87 15.43 -28.89
C SER A 210 -9.88 16.93 -28.61
N GLN A 211 -9.67 17.77 -29.64
CA GLN A 211 -9.70 19.21 -29.47
C GLN A 211 -11.07 19.71 -29.00
N ALA A 212 -12.16 19.19 -29.57
CA ALA A 212 -13.51 19.54 -29.15
C ALA A 212 -13.76 19.18 -27.69
N ILE A 213 -13.30 18.00 -27.25
CA ILE A 213 -13.40 17.55 -25.85
C ILE A 213 -12.63 18.48 -24.90
N ARG A 214 -11.42 18.93 -25.29
CA ARG A 214 -10.61 19.85 -24.45
C ARG A 214 -11.20 21.26 -24.34
N GLU A 215 -11.98 21.69 -25.32
CA GLU A 215 -12.61 23.01 -25.34
C GLU A 215 -14.00 23.00 -24.67
N ASN A 216 -14.72 21.87 -24.69
CA ASN A 216 -16.03 21.72 -24.07
C ASN A 216 -16.15 20.40 -23.29
N ASP A 217 -16.04 20.51 -21.97
CA ASP A 217 -16.10 19.39 -21.04
C ASP A 217 -17.45 18.64 -21.05
N GLU A 218 -18.56 19.26 -21.46
CA GLU A 218 -19.88 18.60 -21.52
C GLU A 218 -19.89 17.44 -22.54
N LEU A 219 -19.03 17.49 -23.57
CA LEU A 219 -18.91 16.45 -24.59
C LEU A 219 -18.35 15.13 -24.03
N LEU A 220 -17.66 15.14 -22.89
CA LEU A 220 -17.20 13.91 -22.22
C LEU A 220 -18.36 13.05 -21.71
N SER A 221 -19.50 13.68 -21.41
CA SER A 221 -20.71 12.99 -20.94
C SER A 221 -21.53 12.36 -22.06
N ASP A 222 -21.21 12.64 -23.34
CA ASP A 222 -21.88 12.03 -24.49
C ASP A 222 -21.53 10.53 -24.58
N PRO A 223 -22.51 9.61 -24.68
CA PRO A 223 -22.25 8.19 -24.91
C PRO A 223 -21.40 7.89 -26.16
N ASN A 224 -21.31 8.82 -27.12
CA ASN A 224 -20.52 8.70 -28.34
C ASN A 224 -19.15 9.40 -28.30
N CYS A 225 -18.71 9.96 -27.17
CA CYS A 225 -17.45 10.69 -27.07
C CYS A 225 -16.21 9.87 -27.53
N LEU A 226 -16.26 8.54 -27.38
CA LEU A 226 -15.22 7.61 -27.79
C LEU A 226 -15.41 7.03 -29.21
N ALA A 227 -16.43 7.44 -29.97
CA ALA A 227 -16.74 6.85 -31.28
C ALA A 227 -15.58 6.97 -32.29
N SER A 228 -14.94 8.15 -32.35
CA SER A 228 -13.77 8.40 -33.19
C SER A 228 -12.60 7.48 -32.84
N PHE A 229 -12.29 7.36 -31.55
CA PHE A 229 -11.18 6.53 -31.08
C PHE A 229 -11.45 5.02 -31.20
N ARG A 230 -12.68 4.57 -30.94
CA ARG A 230 -13.08 3.16 -31.11
C ARG A 230 -13.08 2.74 -32.58
N THR A 231 -13.43 3.64 -33.51
CA THR A 231 -13.32 3.38 -34.95
C THR A 231 -11.85 3.29 -35.39
N TRP A 232 -10.97 4.14 -34.85
CA TRP A 232 -9.52 4.00 -35.02
C TRP A 232 -8.99 2.67 -34.47
N PHE A 233 -9.41 2.27 -33.27
CA PHE A 233 -9.05 0.99 -32.68
C PHE A 233 -9.49 -0.19 -33.56
N LYS A 234 -10.73 -0.18 -34.05
CA LYS A 234 -11.27 -1.21 -34.94
C LYS A 234 -10.50 -1.33 -36.25
N TYR A 235 -10.10 -0.20 -36.84
CA TYR A 235 -9.27 -0.18 -38.05
C TYR A 235 -7.97 -0.96 -37.84
N TRP A 236 -7.24 -0.70 -36.75
CA TRP A 236 -6.00 -1.41 -36.43
C TRP A 236 -6.20 -2.84 -35.96
N ALA A 237 -7.31 -3.14 -35.26
CA ALA A 237 -7.65 -4.51 -34.85
C ALA A 237 -7.94 -5.44 -36.05
N SER A 238 -8.41 -4.89 -37.17
CA SER A 238 -8.69 -5.64 -38.40
C SER A 238 -7.43 -6.04 -39.18
N ALA A 239 -6.33 -5.31 -38.99
CA ALA A 239 -5.03 -5.54 -39.65
C ALA A 239 -4.21 -6.68 -39.01
N LYS A 240 -4.86 -7.78 -38.59
CA LYS A 240 -4.21 -8.92 -37.90
C LYS A 240 -3.06 -9.49 -38.73
N GLY A 241 -1.83 -9.39 -38.20
CA GLY A 241 -0.61 -10.00 -38.76
C GLY A 241 0.46 -9.01 -39.24
N GLN A 242 0.17 -7.71 -39.28
CA GLN A 242 1.20 -6.68 -39.44
C GLN A 242 1.59 -6.13 -38.07
N PRO A 243 2.89 -5.96 -37.76
CA PRO A 243 3.30 -5.26 -36.54
C PRO A 243 2.70 -3.85 -36.58
N LEU A 244 2.20 -3.34 -35.45
CA LEU A 244 1.81 -1.94 -35.33
C LEU A 244 3.02 -1.10 -35.74
N ALA A 245 3.00 -0.58 -36.96
CA ALA A 245 4.09 0.22 -37.48
C ALA A 245 4.01 1.58 -36.79
N GLY A 246 4.98 1.86 -35.92
CA GLY A 246 5.16 3.18 -35.31
C GLY A 246 5.55 4.25 -36.34
N GLY A 247 5.62 5.50 -35.87
CA GLY A 247 6.02 6.66 -36.65
C GLY A 247 4.87 7.39 -37.35
N TYR A 248 5.25 8.14 -38.38
CA TYR A 248 4.28 8.79 -39.27
C TYR A 248 3.66 7.74 -40.18
N GLY A 249 2.34 7.82 -40.35
CA GLY A 249 1.64 7.09 -41.39
C GLY A 249 2.00 7.63 -42.76
N PHE A 250 0.98 7.81 -43.59
CA PHE A 250 1.19 8.37 -44.91
C PHE A 250 1.40 9.90 -44.86
N ARG A 251 1.95 10.49 -45.94
CA ARG A 251 2.21 11.94 -46.00
C ARG A 251 0.96 12.75 -45.61
N GLY A 252 1.09 13.62 -44.61
CA GLY A 252 0.02 14.48 -44.11
C GLY A 252 -0.69 13.95 -42.85
N SER A 253 -0.50 12.70 -42.46
CA SER A 253 -1.08 12.16 -41.22
C SER A 253 -0.31 12.61 -39.98
N VAL A 254 -1.03 12.81 -38.88
CA VAL A 254 -0.47 12.97 -37.53
C VAL A 254 0.22 11.66 -37.09
N PRO A 255 1.30 11.71 -36.28
CA PRO A 255 1.92 10.48 -35.75
C PRO A 255 0.89 9.56 -35.11
N ARG A 256 0.92 8.26 -35.45
CA ARG A 256 -0.03 7.27 -34.92
C ARG A 256 -0.01 7.23 -33.40
N ARG A 257 1.19 7.37 -32.82
CA ARG A 257 1.43 7.47 -31.38
C ARG A 257 0.63 8.60 -30.73
N GLN A 258 0.48 9.74 -31.40
CA GLN A 258 -0.28 10.88 -30.87
C GLN A 258 -1.77 10.56 -30.77
N VAL A 259 -2.37 9.90 -31.76
CA VAL A 259 -3.78 9.48 -31.70
C VAL A 259 -4.03 8.51 -30.53
N TRP A 260 -3.11 7.57 -30.31
CA TRP A 260 -3.19 6.66 -29.16
C TRP A 260 -2.98 7.37 -27.82
N SER A 261 -2.13 8.41 -27.78
CA SER A 261 -1.97 9.27 -26.61
C SER A 261 -3.27 10.02 -26.28
N GLU A 262 -3.92 10.60 -27.29
CA GLU A 262 -5.19 11.31 -27.11
C GLU A 262 -6.31 10.37 -26.66
N TYR A 263 -6.37 9.16 -27.22
CA TYR A 263 -7.33 8.15 -26.78
C TYR A 263 -7.10 7.76 -25.31
N TYR A 264 -5.84 7.50 -24.93
CA TYR A 264 -5.49 7.21 -23.54
C TYR A 264 -5.87 8.37 -22.61
N HIS A 265 -5.63 9.62 -23.05
CA HIS A 265 -5.98 10.81 -22.31
C HIS A 265 -7.48 10.92 -22.05
N VAL A 266 -8.33 10.79 -23.07
CA VAL A 266 -9.80 10.87 -22.91
C VAL A 266 -10.32 9.76 -21.98
N LEU A 267 -9.79 8.53 -22.10
CA LEU A 267 -10.14 7.44 -21.17
C LEU A 267 -9.68 7.72 -19.74
N SER A 268 -8.55 8.39 -19.57
CA SER A 268 -8.04 8.80 -18.26
C SER A 268 -8.91 9.88 -17.64
N GLU A 269 -9.37 10.87 -18.41
CA GLU A 269 -10.30 11.91 -17.93
C GLU A 269 -11.65 11.31 -17.49
N LEU A 270 -12.18 10.34 -18.24
CA LEU A 270 -13.40 9.61 -17.85
C LEU A 270 -13.23 8.88 -16.50
N LEU A 271 -12.06 8.27 -16.28
CA LEU A 271 -11.73 7.63 -15.01
C LEU A 271 -11.57 8.64 -13.87
N GLN A 272 -10.84 9.73 -14.12
CA GLN A 272 -10.50 10.75 -13.12
C GLN A 272 -11.71 11.54 -12.62
N ARG A 273 -12.73 11.71 -13.47
CA ARG A 273 -13.99 12.40 -13.16
C ARG A 273 -15.14 11.47 -12.75
N ASP A 274 -14.89 10.17 -12.59
CA ASP A 274 -15.89 9.10 -12.32
C ASP A 274 -17.13 9.15 -13.24
N LEU A 275 -16.93 9.42 -14.52
CA LEU A 275 -18.02 9.53 -15.49
C LEU A 275 -18.54 8.14 -15.93
N PRO A 276 -19.83 8.02 -16.30
CA PRO A 276 -20.40 6.75 -16.74
C PRO A 276 -19.69 6.25 -18.01
N PHE A 277 -19.46 4.93 -18.08
CA PHE A 277 -18.78 4.33 -19.23
C PHE A 277 -19.55 4.58 -20.54
N PRO A 278 -18.95 5.25 -21.54
CA PRO A 278 -19.61 5.50 -22.82
C PRO A 278 -19.87 4.19 -23.57
N THR A 279 -21.12 3.91 -23.92
CA THR A 279 -21.51 2.65 -24.58
C THR A 279 -21.54 2.75 -26.12
N GLY A 280 -21.47 3.95 -26.68
CA GLY A 280 -21.51 4.18 -28.12
C GLY A 280 -20.35 3.50 -28.85
N TYR A 281 -20.65 2.69 -29.86
CA TYR A 281 -19.67 1.93 -30.64
C TYR A 281 -18.78 0.96 -29.83
N SER A 282 -19.18 0.61 -28.60
CA SER A 282 -18.50 -0.42 -27.80
C SER A 282 -18.78 -1.83 -28.33
N GLU A 283 -17.83 -2.75 -28.19
CA GLU A 283 -18.06 -4.16 -28.47
C GLU A 283 -18.89 -4.82 -27.34
N PRO A 284 -19.80 -5.74 -27.65
CA PRO A 284 -20.53 -6.48 -26.62
C PRO A 284 -19.54 -7.30 -25.79
N SER A 285 -19.39 -6.95 -24.51
CA SER A 285 -18.53 -7.66 -23.57
C SER A 285 -19.34 -8.58 -22.66
N ASN A 286 -18.68 -9.64 -22.18
CA ASN A 286 -19.20 -10.49 -21.11
C ASN A 286 -18.79 -9.99 -19.71
N ASP A 287 -18.20 -8.79 -19.61
CA ASP A 287 -17.67 -8.27 -18.35
C ASP A 287 -18.82 -7.85 -17.42
N SER A 288 -18.63 -8.07 -16.12
CA SER A 288 -19.69 -7.98 -15.11
C SER A 288 -20.14 -6.55 -14.77
N SER A 289 -19.32 -5.52 -15.04
CA SER A 289 -19.62 -4.12 -14.70
C SER A 289 -19.10 -3.12 -15.74
N ALA A 290 -19.72 -1.93 -15.80
CA ALA A 290 -19.27 -0.82 -16.64
C ALA A 290 -17.84 -0.36 -16.30
N ARG A 291 -17.48 -0.38 -15.01
CA ARG A 291 -16.12 -0.11 -14.52
C ARG A 291 -15.11 -1.14 -15.02
N SER A 292 -15.47 -2.43 -15.04
CA SER A 292 -14.64 -3.49 -15.63
C SER A 292 -14.37 -3.23 -17.12
N GLN A 293 -15.38 -2.79 -17.86
CA GLN A 293 -15.25 -2.48 -19.29
C GLN A 293 -14.32 -1.28 -19.51
N LEU A 294 -14.50 -0.20 -18.75
CA LEU A 294 -13.61 0.97 -18.78
C LEU A 294 -12.16 0.56 -18.50
N ARG A 295 -11.92 -0.23 -17.45
CA ARG A 295 -10.58 -0.69 -17.07
C ARG A 295 -9.94 -1.61 -18.11
N ALA A 296 -10.73 -2.45 -18.77
CA ALA A 296 -10.26 -3.32 -19.83
C ALA A 296 -9.87 -2.52 -21.09
N GLU A 297 -10.69 -1.53 -21.47
CA GLU A 297 -10.42 -0.63 -22.60
C GLU A 297 -9.18 0.24 -22.33
N LEU A 298 -9.12 0.89 -21.16
CA LEU A 298 -7.99 1.72 -20.73
C LEU A 298 -6.66 0.95 -20.81
N LYS A 299 -6.59 -0.27 -20.30
CA LYS A 299 -5.34 -1.06 -20.33
C LYS A 299 -4.95 -1.53 -21.71
N LYS A 300 -5.91 -1.86 -22.58
CA LYS A 300 -5.60 -2.21 -23.98
C LYS A 300 -4.96 -1.03 -24.70
N VAL A 301 -5.52 0.16 -24.53
CA VAL A 301 -5.01 1.41 -25.12
C VAL A 301 -3.64 1.76 -24.52
N GLU A 302 -3.48 1.65 -23.20
CA GLU A 302 -2.21 1.90 -22.50
C GLU A 302 -1.08 1.04 -23.06
N VAL A 303 -1.29 -0.28 -23.20
CA VAL A 303 -0.25 -1.21 -23.70
C VAL A 303 0.14 -0.88 -25.15
N ILE A 304 -0.82 -0.49 -25.99
CA ILE A 304 -0.54 -0.07 -27.38
C ILE A 304 0.27 1.22 -27.40
N PHE A 305 -0.17 2.23 -26.65
CA PHE A 305 0.50 3.52 -26.59
C PHE A 305 1.92 3.40 -26.02
N GLN A 306 2.07 2.68 -24.90
CA GLN A 306 3.36 2.38 -24.27
C GLN A 306 4.31 1.65 -25.24
N GLY A 307 3.82 0.63 -25.93
CA GLY A 307 4.63 -0.14 -26.90
C GLY A 307 5.18 0.74 -28.02
N LEU A 308 4.36 1.64 -28.57
CA LEU A 308 4.78 2.62 -29.57
C LEU A 308 5.76 3.64 -28.98
N LEU A 309 5.44 4.20 -27.81
CA LEU A 309 6.27 5.19 -27.13
C LEU A 309 7.68 4.66 -26.85
N TYR A 310 7.81 3.45 -26.30
CA TYR A 310 9.12 2.89 -25.95
C TYR A 310 9.91 2.38 -27.16
N THR A 311 9.23 1.96 -28.24
CA THR A 311 9.93 1.54 -29.47
C THR A 311 10.51 2.73 -30.21
N GLU A 312 9.76 3.85 -30.25
CA GLU A 312 10.18 5.07 -30.95
C GLU A 312 11.15 5.92 -30.14
N THR A 313 11.09 5.85 -28.80
CA THR A 313 11.99 6.62 -27.92
C THR A 313 13.34 5.93 -27.71
N LYS A 314 14.40 6.70 -27.92
CA LYS A 314 15.78 6.35 -27.60
C LYS A 314 16.19 6.97 -26.28
N PHE A 315 17.12 6.33 -25.59
CA PHE A 315 17.72 6.85 -24.36
C PHE A 315 18.23 8.29 -24.57
N PRO A 316 18.02 9.22 -23.62
CA PRO A 316 18.40 10.62 -23.74
C PRO A 316 19.90 10.79 -23.93
N ARG A 317 20.29 11.76 -24.77
CA ARG A 317 21.64 12.30 -24.78
C ARG A 317 21.82 13.23 -23.58
N ALA A 318 23.07 13.62 -23.29
CA ALA A 318 23.38 14.45 -22.11
C ALA A 318 22.67 15.82 -22.10
N ASP A 319 22.22 16.30 -23.26
CA ASP A 319 21.51 17.56 -23.50
C ASP A 319 20.01 17.38 -23.79
N GLU A 320 19.50 16.16 -23.78
CA GLU A 320 18.11 15.85 -24.12
C GLU A 320 17.32 15.36 -22.91
N GLN A 321 16.05 15.75 -22.84
CA GLN A 321 15.07 15.24 -21.87
C GLN A 321 13.95 14.48 -22.57
N ARG A 322 13.20 13.67 -21.81
CA ARG A 322 12.12 12.82 -22.32
C ARG A 322 10.80 13.10 -21.60
N THR A 323 10.33 14.34 -21.73
CA THR A 323 9.12 14.84 -21.09
C THR A 323 7.86 14.06 -21.48
N GLU A 324 7.75 13.59 -22.72
CA GLU A 324 6.63 12.74 -23.16
C GLU A 324 6.52 11.43 -22.35
N VAL A 325 7.67 10.84 -21.96
CA VAL A 325 7.70 9.61 -21.15
C VAL A 325 7.29 9.92 -19.71
N GLU A 326 7.76 11.04 -19.17
CA GLU A 326 7.41 11.49 -17.82
C GLU A 326 5.93 11.84 -17.71
N GLN A 327 5.37 12.59 -18.67
CA GLN A 327 3.93 12.89 -18.74
C GLN A 327 3.06 11.63 -18.84
N PHE A 328 3.52 10.63 -19.61
CA PHE A 328 2.84 9.34 -19.67
C PHE A 328 2.88 8.62 -18.31
N VAL A 329 4.03 8.60 -17.64
CA VAL A 329 4.17 8.02 -16.30
C VAL A 329 3.28 8.73 -15.29
N ASP A 330 3.25 10.06 -15.28
CA ASP A 330 2.43 10.84 -14.37
C ASP A 330 0.93 10.52 -14.56
N ARG A 331 0.48 10.40 -15.81
CA ARG A 331 -0.90 10.01 -16.12
C ARG A 331 -1.22 8.57 -15.70
N VAL A 332 -0.31 7.63 -15.97
CA VAL A 332 -0.44 6.23 -15.50
C VAL A 332 -0.57 6.19 -13.98
N MET A 333 0.20 7.02 -13.28
CA MET A 333 0.20 7.07 -11.82
C MET A 333 -1.06 7.72 -11.25
N GLN A 334 -1.58 8.79 -11.86
CA GLN A 334 -2.89 9.34 -11.51
C GLN A 334 -4.01 8.31 -11.65
N ASN A 335 -4.02 7.58 -12.77
CA ASN A 335 -4.99 6.50 -13.00
C ASN A 335 -4.82 5.36 -11.99
N TRP A 336 -3.58 4.98 -11.70
CA TRP A 336 -3.26 3.94 -10.74
C TRP A 336 -3.70 4.31 -9.31
N ILE A 337 -3.56 5.56 -8.88
CA ILE A 337 -4.02 6.03 -7.56
C ILE A 337 -5.53 5.79 -7.38
N ILE A 338 -6.33 6.08 -8.41
CA ILE A 338 -7.78 5.85 -8.40
C ILE A 338 -8.09 4.34 -8.39
N LEU A 339 -7.48 3.60 -9.32
CA LEU A 339 -7.75 2.16 -9.48
C LEU A 339 -7.26 1.32 -8.29
N ASN A 340 -6.19 1.75 -7.62
CA ASN A 340 -5.68 1.12 -6.41
C ASN A 340 -6.49 1.51 -5.16
N GLY A 341 -7.26 2.61 -5.23
CA GLY A 341 -8.11 3.10 -4.14
C GLY A 341 -9.23 2.14 -3.75
N HIS A 342 -9.89 2.44 -2.62
CA HIS A 342 -10.99 1.61 -2.09
C HIS A 342 -12.32 1.83 -2.83
N GLY A 343 -12.47 2.89 -3.64
CA GLY A 343 -13.68 3.11 -4.43
C GLY A 343 -13.85 2.16 -5.63
N TRP A 344 -12.77 1.47 -6.03
CA TRP A 344 -12.80 0.42 -7.06
C TRP A 344 -12.76 -0.97 -6.41
N LYS A 345 -13.67 -1.87 -6.79
CA LYS A 345 -13.71 -3.23 -6.21
C LYS A 345 -12.70 -4.14 -6.92
N GLU A 346 -12.20 -5.16 -6.21
CA GLU A 346 -11.28 -6.16 -6.80
C GLU A 346 -11.86 -6.83 -8.06
N GLN A 347 -13.18 -7.00 -8.12
CA GLN A 347 -13.88 -7.59 -9.27
C GLN A 347 -13.83 -6.68 -10.51
N ASP A 348 -13.81 -5.36 -10.31
CA ASP A 348 -13.79 -4.37 -11.41
C ASP A 348 -12.41 -4.24 -12.07
N LEU A 349 -11.34 -4.67 -11.38
CA LEU A 349 -9.97 -4.57 -11.86
C LEU A 349 -9.58 -5.71 -12.81
N GLY A 350 -10.40 -6.75 -12.88
CA GLY A 350 -10.18 -7.93 -13.70
C GLY A 350 -9.35 -9.01 -13.00
N LYS A 351 -8.77 -9.93 -13.80
CA LYS A 351 -8.05 -11.09 -13.26
C LYS A 351 -6.79 -10.66 -12.51
N GLY A 352 -6.72 -11.03 -11.23
CA GLY A 352 -5.58 -10.75 -10.36
C GLY A 352 -5.63 -9.39 -9.67
N GLY A 353 -6.72 -8.63 -9.84
CA GLY A 353 -7.04 -7.52 -8.95
C GLY A 353 -5.98 -6.42 -8.88
N ARG A 354 -5.85 -5.79 -7.71
CA ARG A 354 -4.87 -4.73 -7.43
C ARG A 354 -3.41 -5.19 -7.54
N ASP A 355 -3.13 -6.46 -7.28
CA ASP A 355 -1.78 -7.04 -7.38
C ASP A 355 -1.26 -6.99 -8.82
N THR A 356 -2.04 -7.54 -9.77
CA THR A 356 -1.66 -7.49 -11.20
C THR A 356 -1.67 -6.08 -11.78
N LEU A 357 -2.54 -5.19 -11.27
CA LEU A 357 -2.54 -3.78 -11.62
C LEU A 357 -1.20 -3.15 -11.25
N SER A 358 -0.76 -3.31 -10.00
CA SER A 358 0.44 -2.68 -9.47
C SER A 358 1.71 -3.25 -10.08
N HIS A 359 1.82 -4.57 -10.26
CA HIS A 359 2.92 -5.18 -11.00
C HIS A 359 2.97 -4.73 -12.47
N GLY A 360 1.81 -4.59 -13.13
CA GLY A 360 1.74 -4.05 -14.48
C GLY A 360 2.18 -2.58 -14.55
N THR A 361 1.94 -1.80 -13.50
CA THR A 361 2.48 -0.43 -13.37
C THR A 361 3.98 -0.42 -13.13
N LEU A 362 4.52 -1.34 -12.31
CA LEU A 362 5.96 -1.51 -12.12
C LEU A 362 6.67 -1.83 -13.43
N ASP A 363 6.13 -2.72 -14.26
CA ASP A 363 6.67 -3.01 -15.59
C ASP A 363 6.75 -1.75 -16.47
N THR A 364 5.71 -0.90 -16.39
CA THR A 364 5.70 0.40 -17.07
C THR A 364 6.76 1.34 -16.50
N LEU A 365 6.90 1.45 -15.19
CA LEU A 365 7.89 2.33 -14.56
C LEU A 365 9.34 1.88 -14.83
N TYR A 366 9.64 0.58 -14.77
CA TYR A 366 10.95 0.05 -15.15
C TYR A 366 11.21 0.27 -16.64
N GLY A 367 10.21 0.07 -17.50
CA GLY A 367 10.29 0.42 -18.91
C GLY A 367 10.64 1.90 -19.13
N ALA A 368 9.95 2.81 -18.44
CA ALA A 368 10.23 4.25 -18.47
C ALA A 368 11.64 4.58 -17.95
N ALA A 369 12.10 3.92 -16.88
CA ALA A 369 13.45 4.10 -16.34
C ALA A 369 14.54 3.72 -17.34
N THR A 370 14.30 2.77 -18.26
CA THR A 370 15.26 2.48 -19.35
C THR A 370 15.29 3.54 -20.46
N LYS A 371 14.32 4.47 -20.45
CA LYS A 371 14.14 5.52 -21.45
C LYS A 371 14.42 6.92 -20.91
N THR A 372 14.60 7.07 -19.60
CA THR A 372 14.90 8.35 -18.94
C THR A 372 16.26 8.26 -18.22
N TYR A 373 16.81 9.40 -17.80
CA TYR A 373 18.05 9.46 -17.03
C TYR A 373 17.79 10.27 -15.75
N HIS A 374 17.97 9.62 -14.59
CA HIS A 374 17.81 10.24 -13.26
C HIS A 374 16.46 10.97 -13.06
N SER A 375 15.39 10.52 -13.72
CA SER A 375 14.06 11.11 -13.57
C SER A 375 13.57 10.90 -12.14
N THR A 376 13.35 12.01 -11.41
CA THR A 376 12.94 11.97 -10.00
C THR A 376 11.51 11.48 -9.86
N SER A 377 10.63 11.84 -10.80
CA SER A 377 9.24 11.37 -10.83
C SER A 377 9.17 9.85 -10.96
N VAL A 378 9.93 9.24 -11.88
CA VAL A 378 9.95 7.77 -12.06
C VAL A 378 10.41 7.06 -10.79
N LEU A 379 11.46 7.56 -10.12
CA LEU A 379 11.97 6.94 -8.88
C LEU A 379 10.98 7.11 -7.71
N ARG A 380 10.34 8.28 -7.59
CA ARG A 380 9.29 8.54 -6.61
C ARG A 380 8.11 7.58 -6.80
N HIS A 381 7.67 7.40 -8.04
CA HIS A 381 6.58 6.46 -8.36
C HIS A 381 6.99 4.99 -8.16
N LEU A 382 8.23 4.60 -8.45
CA LEU A 382 8.74 3.26 -8.11
C LEU A 382 8.68 3.02 -6.61
N PHE A 383 9.09 4.00 -5.79
CA PHE A 383 8.93 3.93 -4.34
C PHE A 383 7.47 3.71 -3.93
N THR A 384 6.53 4.52 -4.46
CA THR A 384 5.10 4.41 -4.12
C THR A 384 4.49 3.06 -4.52
N VAL A 385 4.77 2.56 -5.73
CA VAL A 385 4.15 1.31 -6.20
C VAL A 385 4.79 0.08 -5.55
N HIS A 386 6.11 0.06 -5.33
CA HIS A 386 6.73 -1.03 -4.57
C HIS A 386 6.20 -1.08 -3.13
N LEU A 387 5.95 0.08 -2.52
CA LEU A 387 5.33 0.15 -1.21
C LEU A 387 3.91 -0.46 -1.23
N ALA A 388 3.12 -0.16 -2.26
CA ALA A 388 1.78 -0.70 -2.42
C ALA A 388 1.73 -2.22 -2.64
N VAL A 389 2.80 -2.84 -3.17
CA VAL A 389 2.91 -4.30 -3.32
C VAL A 389 3.64 -4.95 -2.13
N ALA A 390 3.90 -4.17 -1.06
CA ALA A 390 4.64 -4.61 0.12
C ALA A 390 6.07 -5.11 -0.17
N GLU A 391 6.70 -4.65 -1.26
CA GLU A 391 8.11 -4.90 -1.59
C GLU A 391 9.01 -3.83 -0.94
N PHE A 392 9.00 -3.77 0.39
CA PHE A 392 9.59 -2.68 1.18
C PHE A 392 11.08 -2.43 0.89
N ASP A 393 11.88 -3.48 0.73
CA ASP A 393 13.32 -3.33 0.47
C ASP A 393 13.59 -2.60 -0.86
N LEU A 394 12.82 -2.95 -1.91
CA LEU A 394 12.90 -2.29 -3.22
C LEU A 394 12.32 -0.87 -3.15
N ALA A 395 11.23 -0.68 -2.42
CA ALA A 395 10.65 0.65 -2.20
C ALA A 395 11.67 1.59 -1.56
N PHE A 396 12.30 1.18 -0.45
CA PHE A 396 13.27 2.02 0.25
C PHE A 396 14.57 2.19 -0.53
N ALA A 397 14.98 1.22 -1.37
CA ALA A 397 16.10 1.40 -2.29
C ALA A 397 15.81 2.43 -3.40
N ALA A 398 14.59 2.42 -3.94
CA ALA A 398 14.12 3.44 -4.90
C ALA A 398 14.07 4.83 -4.26
N PHE A 399 13.57 4.93 -3.02
CA PHE A 399 13.57 6.16 -2.24
C PHE A 399 14.97 6.69 -1.94
N ASP A 400 15.88 5.82 -1.49
CA ASP A 400 17.26 6.24 -1.18
C ASP A 400 17.96 6.76 -2.45
N SER A 401 17.72 6.11 -3.60
CA SER A 401 18.21 6.56 -4.91
C SER A 401 17.63 7.91 -5.32
N TYR A 402 16.31 8.10 -5.14
CA TYR A 402 15.60 9.37 -5.36
C TYR A 402 16.20 10.50 -4.51
N LEU A 403 16.32 10.27 -3.20
CA LEU A 403 16.80 11.26 -2.25
C LEU A 403 18.26 11.66 -2.54
N ASP A 404 19.11 10.71 -2.90
CA ASP A 404 20.49 10.96 -3.30
C ASP A 404 20.60 11.79 -4.57
N ILE A 405 19.78 11.49 -5.58
CA ILE A 405 19.74 12.23 -6.85
C ILE A 405 19.27 13.66 -6.61
N ILE A 406 18.20 13.86 -5.83
CA ILE A 406 17.71 15.19 -5.51
C ILE A 406 18.74 16.00 -4.72
N LYS A 407 19.36 15.42 -3.68
CA LYS A 407 20.39 16.12 -2.90
C LYS A 407 21.54 16.59 -3.78
N LYS A 408 22.00 15.73 -4.70
CA LYS A 408 23.05 16.07 -5.68
C LYS A 408 22.56 17.11 -6.69
N GLY A 409 21.31 17.02 -7.14
CA GLY A 409 20.65 17.98 -8.04
C GLY A 409 20.55 19.37 -7.43
N LYS A 410 19.93 19.50 -6.26
CA LYS A 410 19.83 20.77 -5.52
C LYS A 410 21.19 21.37 -5.21
N ALA A 411 22.20 20.55 -4.89
CA ALA A 411 23.57 21.02 -4.70
C ALA A 411 24.24 21.52 -6.00
N ARG A 412 23.88 20.98 -7.18
CA ARG A 412 24.34 21.50 -8.48
C ARG A 412 23.61 22.78 -8.84
N VAL A 413 22.30 22.84 -8.67
CA VAL A 413 21.48 24.05 -8.91
C VAL A 413 22.01 25.20 -8.05
N ALA A 414 22.22 24.98 -6.75
CA ALA A 414 22.79 25.99 -5.85
C ALA A 414 24.21 26.46 -6.23
N LYS A 415 25.00 25.62 -6.91
CA LYS A 415 26.35 25.97 -7.36
C LYS A 415 26.39 26.65 -8.73
N THR A 416 25.43 26.34 -9.60
CA THR A 416 25.46 26.75 -11.02
C THR A 416 24.42 27.80 -11.37
N GLY A 417 23.38 27.96 -10.55
CA GLY A 417 22.24 28.84 -10.81
C GLY A 417 21.33 28.36 -11.96
N HIS A 418 21.60 27.19 -12.55
CA HIS A 418 20.76 26.65 -13.61
C HIS A 418 19.70 25.71 -13.03
N PRO A 419 18.39 25.98 -13.24
CA PRO A 419 17.35 25.07 -12.79
C PRO A 419 17.45 23.75 -13.58
N GLU A 420 17.18 22.63 -12.91
CA GLU A 420 17.06 21.31 -13.54
C GLU A 420 15.56 21.00 -13.69
N PRO A 421 14.95 21.16 -14.89
CA PRO A 421 13.49 21.08 -15.05
C PRO A 421 12.87 19.71 -14.75
N ALA A 422 13.66 18.64 -14.84
CA ALA A 422 13.23 17.27 -14.58
C ALA A 422 13.33 16.88 -13.08
N MET A 423 13.61 17.84 -12.20
CA MET A 423 13.73 17.64 -10.76
C MET A 423 12.44 18.03 -10.06
N ASP A 424 12.00 17.19 -9.13
CA ASP A 424 10.84 17.47 -8.28
C ASP A 424 11.08 18.73 -7.40
N ASP A 425 10.01 19.48 -7.19
CA ASP A 425 9.99 20.71 -6.40
C ASP A 425 10.18 20.44 -4.89
N ASP A 426 10.31 21.52 -4.10
CA ASP A 426 10.50 21.39 -2.66
C ASP A 426 9.30 20.74 -1.97
N ALA A 427 8.05 21.03 -2.40
CA ALA A 427 6.86 20.45 -1.78
C ALA A 427 6.77 18.93 -2.04
N THR A 428 6.89 18.49 -3.30
CA THR A 428 6.88 17.05 -3.64
C THR A 428 8.00 16.29 -2.94
N MET A 429 9.20 16.89 -2.82
CA MET A 429 10.30 16.28 -2.08
C MET A 429 9.96 16.07 -0.60
N LEU A 430 9.42 17.10 0.05
CA LEU A 430 9.01 17.06 1.45
C LEU A 430 7.88 16.04 1.70
N GLU A 431 6.88 15.98 0.82
CA GLU A 431 5.80 14.99 0.89
C GLU A 431 6.32 13.56 0.72
N THR A 432 7.26 13.34 -0.21
CA THR A 432 7.85 12.02 -0.46
C THR A 432 8.66 11.53 0.74
N ILE A 433 9.45 12.41 1.38
CA ILE A 433 10.17 12.06 2.61
C ILE A 433 9.19 11.77 3.75
N SER A 434 8.12 12.57 3.86
CA SER A 434 7.07 12.38 4.86
C SER A 434 6.37 11.02 4.70
N ALA A 435 6.07 10.61 3.46
CA ALA A 435 5.52 9.29 3.16
C ALA A 435 6.49 8.16 3.50
N CYS A 436 7.78 8.32 3.22
CA CYS A 436 8.81 7.35 3.61
C CYS A 436 8.88 7.18 5.14
N ILE A 437 8.85 8.28 5.90
CA ILE A 437 8.87 8.23 7.38
C ILE A 437 7.62 7.52 7.89
N ALA A 438 6.44 7.86 7.37
CA ALA A 438 5.20 7.19 7.77
C ALA A 438 5.23 5.68 7.48
N ALA A 439 5.74 5.27 6.31
CA ALA A 439 5.89 3.86 5.96
C ALA A 439 6.88 3.12 6.89
N LEU A 440 8.04 3.73 7.18
CA LEU A 440 9.03 3.17 8.11
C LEU A 440 8.45 3.01 9.52
N CYS A 441 7.69 4.00 10.01
CA CYS A 441 7.08 3.97 11.33
C CYS A 441 5.90 2.99 11.44
N ARG A 442 5.14 2.77 10.35
CA ARG A 442 3.97 1.86 10.35
C ARG A 442 4.35 0.40 10.18
N PHE A 443 5.27 0.08 9.26
CA PHE A 443 5.57 -1.31 8.89
C PHE A 443 6.91 -1.82 9.40
N GLY A 444 7.81 -0.93 9.81
CA GLY A 444 9.17 -1.28 10.16
C GLY A 444 9.39 -1.56 11.64
N GLY A 445 10.39 -2.39 11.92
CA GLY A 445 10.90 -2.61 13.26
C GLY A 445 11.86 -1.50 13.73
N ARG A 446 12.78 -1.87 14.61
CA ARG A 446 13.70 -0.90 15.23
C ARG A 446 14.62 -0.17 14.25
N ASP A 447 15.24 -0.89 13.33
CA ASP A 447 16.21 -0.31 12.39
C ASP A 447 15.52 0.71 11.45
N ALA A 448 14.27 0.42 11.09
CA ALA A 448 13.43 1.34 10.34
C ALA A 448 13.07 2.60 11.15
N ALA A 449 12.78 2.46 12.46
CA ALA A 449 12.55 3.60 13.35
C ALA A 449 13.81 4.49 13.50
N GLU A 450 15.00 3.91 13.53
CA GLU A 450 16.26 4.68 13.51
C GLU A 450 16.42 5.43 12.19
N LYS A 451 16.18 4.76 11.05
CA LYS A 451 16.19 5.42 9.73
C LYS A 451 15.17 6.56 9.66
N ALA A 452 13.95 6.36 10.17
CA ALA A 452 12.91 7.38 10.24
C ALA A 452 13.34 8.58 11.09
N TYR A 453 13.98 8.36 12.23
CA TYR A 453 14.54 9.43 13.07
C TYR A 453 15.59 10.26 12.33
N HIS A 454 16.51 9.62 11.61
CA HIS A 454 17.53 10.32 10.82
C HIS A 454 16.91 11.14 9.67
N LEU A 455 15.86 10.62 9.03
CA LEU A 455 15.11 11.35 8.01
C LEU A 455 14.31 12.52 8.61
N GLY A 456 13.72 12.35 9.80
CA GLY A 456 13.04 13.42 10.53
C GLY A 456 13.97 14.59 10.87
N LEU A 457 15.20 14.30 11.34
CA LEU A 457 16.22 15.33 11.55
C LEU A 457 16.60 16.03 10.24
N GLN A 458 16.67 15.31 9.13
CA GLN A 458 16.93 15.91 7.82
C GLN A 458 15.78 16.84 7.38
N LEU A 459 14.52 16.44 7.59
CA LEU A 459 13.35 17.28 7.31
C LEU A 459 13.39 18.60 8.09
N GLU A 460 13.67 18.55 9.39
CA GLU A 460 13.77 19.75 10.23
C GLU A 460 14.86 20.70 9.73
N ASN A 461 16.05 20.17 9.41
CA ASN A 461 17.14 20.97 8.84
C ASN A 461 16.77 21.57 7.47
N LEU A 462 16.00 20.86 6.65
CA LEU A 462 15.50 21.37 5.38
C LEU A 462 14.48 22.49 5.59
N LEU A 463 13.54 22.32 6.51
CA LEU A 463 12.57 23.36 6.89
C LEU A 463 13.26 24.62 7.41
N GLU A 464 14.27 24.48 8.28
CA GLU A 464 15.05 25.62 8.78
C GLU A 464 15.78 26.36 7.65
N ARG A 465 16.38 25.64 6.70
CA ARG A 465 17.05 26.25 5.54
C ARG A 465 16.07 26.98 4.62
N LEU A 466 14.89 26.41 4.38
CA LEU A 466 13.85 27.02 3.57
C LEU A 466 13.23 28.24 4.27
N ALA A 467 13.07 28.19 5.60
CA ALA A 467 12.62 29.31 6.41
C ALA A 467 13.63 30.47 6.47
N ASN A 468 14.92 30.15 6.55
CA ASN A 468 15.99 31.14 6.65
C ASN A 468 16.41 31.75 5.30
N GLY A 469 15.85 31.27 4.18
CA GLY A 469 16.07 31.85 2.86
C GLY A 469 17.54 31.88 2.44
N GLU A 470 18.27 30.77 2.62
CA GLU A 470 19.63 30.63 2.07
C GLU A 470 19.58 30.46 0.53
N SER A 471 19.04 31.45 -0.19
CA SER A 471 19.46 31.73 -1.55
C SER A 471 20.86 32.36 -1.49
N SER A 472 21.74 31.98 -2.41
CA SER A 472 23.06 32.58 -2.54
C SER A 472 22.94 34.11 -2.51
N ALA A 473 23.80 34.79 -1.74
CA ALA A 473 23.84 36.25 -1.66
C ALA A 473 23.97 36.96 -3.02
N GLU A 474 24.27 36.23 -4.10
CA GLU A 474 24.34 36.72 -5.48
C GLU A 474 22.96 36.80 -6.18
N GLU A 475 21.96 36.00 -5.80
CA GLU A 475 20.60 36.05 -6.40
C GLU A 475 19.83 37.30 -5.93
N ASN A 476 19.98 37.67 -4.66
CA ASN A 476 19.35 38.88 -4.10
C ASN A 476 19.92 40.19 -4.70
N LEU A 477 21.16 40.18 -5.20
CA LEU A 477 21.77 41.33 -5.87
C LEU A 477 21.32 41.48 -7.34
N ASN A 478 20.89 40.39 -7.97
CA ASN A 478 20.40 40.40 -9.35
C ASN A 478 18.87 40.62 -9.41
N ALA A 479 18.09 40.03 -8.50
CA ALA A 479 16.64 40.24 -8.41
C ALA A 479 16.28 41.69 -8.01
N ALA A 480 17.12 42.36 -7.21
CA ALA A 480 16.95 43.77 -6.86
C ALA A 480 17.09 44.74 -8.05
N LYS A 481 17.59 44.29 -9.21
CA LYS A 481 17.65 45.11 -10.43
C LYS A 481 16.39 45.04 -11.29
N ASP A 482 15.57 44.00 -11.12
CA ASP A 482 14.39 43.74 -11.97
C ASP A 482 13.04 44.00 -11.27
N GLY A 483 13.05 44.56 -10.04
CA GLY A 483 11.84 45.11 -9.42
C GLY A 483 10.77 44.09 -8.99
N HIS A 484 11.07 42.79 -9.01
CA HIS A 484 10.20 41.76 -8.46
C HIS A 484 10.50 41.54 -6.96
N LEU A 485 9.49 41.71 -6.12
CA LEU A 485 9.52 41.34 -4.71
C LEU A 485 9.69 39.82 -4.61
N VAL A 486 10.85 39.36 -4.15
CA VAL A 486 11.08 37.95 -3.80
C VAL A 486 10.52 37.74 -2.40
N LEU A 487 9.35 37.09 -2.31
CA LEU A 487 8.83 36.60 -1.03
C LEU A 487 9.78 35.53 -0.47
N PRO A 488 9.99 35.45 0.86
CA PRO A 488 10.80 34.39 1.46
C PRO A 488 10.27 33.00 1.08
N ALA A 489 11.17 32.05 0.80
CA ALA A 489 10.82 30.71 0.30
C ALA A 489 9.78 29.95 1.15
N ALA A 490 9.68 30.23 2.46
CA ALA A 490 8.66 29.67 3.34
C ALA A 490 7.22 30.15 3.04
N GLU A 491 7.03 31.31 2.40
CA GLU A 491 5.71 31.77 1.93
C GLU A 491 5.30 31.11 0.60
N SER A 492 6.19 30.36 -0.06
CA SER A 492 5.91 29.66 -1.32
C SER A 492 5.48 28.20 -1.18
N LEU A 493 5.64 27.61 0.02
CA LEU A 493 5.29 26.21 0.25
C LEU A 493 3.79 26.07 0.56
N PRO A 494 3.10 25.08 -0.04
CA PRO A 494 1.71 24.83 0.29
C PRO A 494 1.56 24.44 1.77
N PRO A 495 0.52 24.94 2.48
CA PRO A 495 0.34 24.71 3.92
C PRO A 495 0.24 23.23 4.26
N ARG A 496 -0.32 22.42 3.35
CA ARG A 496 -0.38 20.97 3.45
C ARG A 496 0.99 20.30 3.52
N ALA A 497 1.93 20.66 2.64
CA ALA A 497 3.26 20.08 2.66
C ALA A 497 3.97 20.41 3.99
N LEU A 498 3.80 21.63 4.51
CA LEU A 498 4.31 22.00 5.83
C LEU A 498 3.67 21.16 6.94
N ALA A 499 2.35 21.00 6.95
CA ALA A 499 1.68 20.19 7.96
C ALA A 499 2.14 18.72 7.94
N LEU A 500 2.25 18.11 6.75
CA LEU A 500 2.74 16.74 6.58
C LEU A 500 4.19 16.59 7.07
N THR A 501 5.05 17.58 6.84
CA THR A 501 6.44 17.51 7.31
C THR A 501 6.56 17.59 8.83
N TYR A 502 5.79 18.47 9.48
CA TYR A 502 5.73 18.52 10.94
C TYR A 502 5.13 17.23 11.52
N GLN A 503 4.10 16.69 10.87
CA GLN A 503 3.51 15.41 11.26
C GLN A 503 4.54 14.28 11.17
N ALA A 504 5.25 14.16 10.05
CA ALA A 504 6.28 13.13 9.85
C ALA A 504 7.45 13.28 10.84
N ALA A 505 7.94 14.49 11.09
CA ALA A 505 8.96 14.74 12.10
C ALA A 505 8.47 14.36 13.51
N GLY A 506 7.21 14.65 13.82
CA GLY A 506 6.55 14.23 15.05
C GLY A 506 6.48 12.71 15.20
N LEU A 507 6.04 12.01 14.17
CA LEU A 507 5.96 10.54 14.12
C LEU A 507 7.34 9.89 14.30
N ALA A 508 8.37 10.40 13.63
CA ALA A 508 9.74 9.89 13.74
C ALA A 508 10.27 10.01 15.17
N ASN A 509 10.08 11.16 15.82
CA ASN A 509 10.51 11.38 17.20
C ASN A 509 9.69 10.52 18.20
N ALA A 510 8.38 10.38 17.98
CA ALA A 510 7.51 9.56 18.83
C ALA A 510 7.92 8.08 18.79
N GLN A 511 8.11 7.53 17.58
CA GLN A 511 8.52 6.14 17.42
C GLN A 511 9.93 5.89 17.98
N TRP A 512 10.87 6.83 17.77
CA TRP A 512 12.21 6.72 18.36
C TRP A 512 12.19 6.76 19.90
N ALA A 513 11.27 7.52 20.50
CA ALA A 513 11.11 7.57 21.96
C ALA A 513 10.71 6.21 22.56
N ARG A 514 9.91 5.41 21.83
CA ARG A 514 9.59 4.02 22.22
C ARG A 514 10.78 3.07 22.08
N MET A 515 11.63 3.28 21.08
CA MET A 515 12.72 2.34 20.72
C MET A 515 14.10 2.65 21.34
N THR A 516 14.28 3.85 21.90
CA THR A 516 15.55 4.24 22.53
C THR A 516 15.78 3.51 23.86
N TYR A 517 17.04 3.10 24.10
CA TYR A 517 17.49 2.53 25.38
C TYR A 517 17.87 3.60 26.41
N GLU A 518 18.00 4.85 25.98
CA GLU A 518 18.41 5.96 26.82
C GLU A 518 17.20 6.60 27.49
N SER A 519 16.99 6.30 28.77
CA SER A 519 15.84 6.81 29.54
C SER A 519 15.85 8.33 29.71
N GLU A 520 17.03 8.95 29.75
CA GLU A 520 17.18 10.40 29.98
C GLU A 520 16.80 11.25 28.75
N SER A 521 17.05 10.73 27.53
CA SER A 521 16.74 11.45 26.27
C SER A 521 15.32 11.19 25.78
N ARG A 522 14.64 10.15 26.28
CA ARG A 522 13.25 9.80 25.90
C ARG A 522 12.27 10.96 26.08
N THR A 523 12.33 11.66 27.21
CA THR A 523 11.44 12.80 27.50
C THR A 523 11.66 13.95 26.52
N HIS A 524 12.90 14.20 26.12
CA HIS A 524 13.24 15.20 25.11
C HIS A 524 12.63 14.85 23.73
N PHE A 525 12.74 13.59 23.29
CA PHE A 525 12.12 13.15 22.04
C PHE A 525 10.59 13.25 22.08
N GLN A 526 9.99 12.85 23.21
CA GLN A 526 8.54 12.97 23.44
C GLN A 526 8.06 14.43 23.38
N GLN A 527 8.75 15.38 24.02
CA GLN A 527 8.41 16.80 23.97
C GLN A 527 8.52 17.37 22.56
N LYS A 528 9.57 16.98 21.83
CA LYS A 528 9.77 17.39 20.44
C LYS A 528 8.66 16.84 19.53
N ALA A 529 8.27 15.58 19.72
CA ALA A 529 7.16 14.97 19.00
C ALA A 529 5.83 15.69 19.26
N VAL A 530 5.52 16.02 20.53
CA VAL A 530 4.31 16.80 20.88
C VAL A 530 4.34 18.17 20.19
N HIS A 531 5.47 18.87 20.21
CA HIS A 531 5.60 20.18 19.55
C HIS A 531 5.32 20.10 18.05
N CYS A 532 5.98 19.17 17.34
CA CYS A 532 5.81 18.99 15.91
C CYS A 532 4.37 18.58 15.54
N LEU A 533 3.77 17.61 16.24
CA LEU A 533 2.40 17.16 15.97
C LEU A 533 1.35 18.24 16.29
N SER A 534 1.56 19.03 17.35
CA SER A 534 0.68 20.15 17.67
C SER A 534 0.77 21.24 16.60
N LYS A 535 1.96 21.45 16.03
CA LYS A 535 2.16 22.40 14.94
C LYS A 535 1.54 21.92 13.63
N SER A 536 1.57 20.62 13.32
CA SER A 536 0.88 20.08 12.14
C SER A 536 -0.64 20.24 12.19
N LEU A 537 -1.22 20.26 13.40
CA LEU A 537 -2.65 20.44 13.63
C LEU A 537 -3.04 21.92 13.86
N SER A 538 -2.14 22.87 13.60
CA SER A 538 -2.49 24.28 13.76
C SER A 538 -3.52 24.70 12.70
N PRO A 539 -4.49 25.58 13.04
CA PRO A 539 -5.48 26.06 12.08
C PRO A 539 -4.86 26.84 10.92
N GLU A 540 -3.66 27.39 11.12
CA GLU A 540 -2.88 28.11 10.10
C GLU A 540 -2.49 27.21 8.91
N LEU A 541 -2.38 25.90 9.12
CA LEU A 541 -1.96 24.95 8.09
C LEU A 541 -3.11 24.17 7.45
N GLY A 542 -4.36 24.45 7.84
CA GLY A 542 -5.56 23.84 7.25
C GLY A 542 -5.82 22.37 7.60
N LEU A 543 -4.96 21.71 8.40
CA LEU A 543 -5.10 20.30 8.83
C LEU A 543 -5.53 20.13 10.29
N GLY A 544 -6.33 21.06 10.84
CA GLY A 544 -6.75 21.03 12.25
C GLY A 544 -7.49 19.77 12.70
N VAL A 545 -8.06 19.02 11.74
CA VAL A 545 -8.94 17.85 11.96
C VAL A 545 -8.36 16.56 11.36
N ASP A 546 -7.10 16.58 10.91
CA ASP A 546 -6.52 15.38 10.28
C ASP A 546 -6.47 14.21 11.28
N ALA A 547 -7.27 13.16 11.01
CA ALA A 547 -7.42 12.02 11.89
C ALA A 547 -6.08 11.36 12.25
N ARG A 548 -5.12 11.34 11.31
CA ARG A 548 -3.78 10.80 11.52
C ARG A 548 -2.99 11.61 12.56
N GLY A 549 -2.98 12.94 12.42
CA GLY A 549 -2.30 13.84 13.34
C GLY A 549 -2.93 13.79 14.74
N VAL A 550 -4.27 13.80 14.79
CA VAL A 550 -5.03 13.68 16.04
C VAL A 550 -4.75 12.35 16.73
N PHE A 551 -4.73 11.24 15.99
CA PHE A 551 -4.43 9.92 16.52
C PHE A 551 -3.01 9.84 17.08
N ALA A 552 -2.01 10.28 16.31
CA ALA A 552 -0.61 10.28 16.73
C ALA A 552 -0.40 11.14 18.00
N LEU A 553 -0.94 12.36 18.02
CA LEU A 553 -0.83 13.27 19.16
C LEU A 553 -1.62 12.75 20.37
N GLY A 554 -2.84 12.28 20.17
CA GLY A 554 -3.69 11.72 21.21
C GLY A 554 -3.03 10.52 21.89
N THR A 555 -2.47 9.59 21.10
CA THR A 555 -1.76 8.42 21.61
C THR A 555 -0.50 8.83 22.40
N LEU A 556 0.29 9.77 21.87
CA LEU A 556 1.47 10.28 22.55
C LEU A 556 1.14 10.99 23.88
N LEU A 557 0.06 11.79 23.91
CA LEU A 557 -0.42 12.43 25.12
C LEU A 557 -0.98 11.42 26.13
N ALA A 558 -1.65 10.36 25.68
CA ALA A 558 -2.15 9.28 26.54
C ALA A 558 -1.00 8.51 27.20
N GLU A 559 0.08 8.25 26.47
CA GLU A 559 1.30 7.65 27.02
C GLU A 559 1.99 8.58 28.03
N GLN A 560 2.01 9.89 27.79
CA GLN A 560 2.49 10.90 28.73
C GLN A 560 1.54 11.16 29.91
N ARG A 561 0.42 10.44 29.99
CA ARG A 561 -0.64 10.58 31.03
C ARG A 561 -1.35 11.93 31.01
N ASN A 562 -1.26 12.67 29.92
CA ASN A 562 -1.98 13.91 29.74
C ASN A 562 -3.42 13.68 29.22
N LEU A 563 -4.19 12.88 29.96
CA LEU A 563 -5.47 12.31 29.53
C LEU A 563 -6.53 13.37 29.21
N HIS A 564 -6.59 14.45 29.99
CA HIS A 564 -7.61 15.47 29.80
C HIS A 564 -7.51 16.17 28.44
N TYR A 565 -6.29 16.55 28.04
CA TYR A 565 -6.07 17.19 26.74
C TYR A 565 -6.24 16.19 25.60
N ALA A 566 -5.77 14.96 25.77
CA ALA A 566 -5.92 13.90 24.78
C ALA A 566 -7.41 13.56 24.51
N ILE A 567 -8.22 13.41 25.56
CA ILE A 567 -9.66 13.15 25.44
C ILE A 567 -10.37 14.30 24.74
N ASN A 568 -10.07 15.55 25.10
CA ASN A 568 -10.69 16.70 24.45
C ASN A 568 -10.32 16.76 22.96
N LEU A 569 -9.05 16.54 22.62
CA LEU A 569 -8.57 16.52 21.23
C LEU A 569 -9.26 15.43 20.38
N VAL A 570 -9.37 14.21 20.92
CA VAL A 570 -10.03 13.10 20.20
C VAL A 570 -11.53 13.33 20.10
N LYS A 571 -12.19 13.83 21.16
CA LYS A 571 -13.62 14.16 21.13
C LYS A 571 -13.94 15.26 20.14
N THR A 572 -13.12 16.31 20.03
CA THR A 572 -13.35 17.37 19.04
C THR A 572 -13.29 16.82 17.62
N ALA A 573 -12.31 15.95 17.32
CA ALA A 573 -12.20 15.33 16.00
C ALA A 573 -13.35 14.36 15.68
N LEU A 574 -13.87 13.64 16.68
CA LEU A 574 -15.02 12.74 16.50
C LEU A 574 -16.36 13.47 16.32
N LEU A 575 -16.50 14.69 16.87
CA LEU A 575 -17.73 15.48 16.82
C LEU A 575 -17.80 16.44 15.64
N GLU A 576 -16.71 16.65 14.92
CA GLU A 576 -16.66 17.64 13.85
C GLU A 576 -17.39 17.13 12.62
N ASP A 577 -18.51 17.75 12.25
CA ASP A 577 -19.21 17.42 11.01
C ASP A 577 -18.50 18.11 9.84
N VAL A 578 -17.85 17.31 8.99
CA VAL A 578 -17.24 17.78 7.75
C VAL A 578 -18.16 17.41 6.60
N ASP A 579 -18.48 18.39 5.76
CA ASP A 579 -19.24 18.18 4.54
C ASP A 579 -18.53 17.13 3.66
N ILE A 580 -19.22 16.03 3.38
CA ILE A 580 -18.66 14.92 2.60
C ILE A 580 -18.62 15.37 1.14
N ASP A 581 -17.41 15.62 0.64
CA ASP A 581 -17.19 15.80 -0.80
C ASP A 581 -17.34 14.44 -1.51
N GLU A 582 -18.36 14.33 -2.38
CA GLU A 582 -18.63 13.12 -3.19
C GLU A 582 -17.40 12.71 -4.01
N SER A 583 -16.51 13.65 -4.36
CA SER A 583 -15.27 13.37 -5.09
C SER A 583 -14.33 12.42 -4.34
N GLN A 584 -14.36 12.41 -3.00
CA GLN A 584 -13.45 11.62 -2.18
C GLN A 584 -13.87 10.15 -2.09
N GLU A 585 -15.15 9.85 -2.32
CA GLU A 585 -15.66 8.47 -2.30
C GLU A 585 -15.06 7.63 -3.46
N LEU A 586 -14.75 8.25 -4.60
CA LEU A 586 -14.05 7.60 -5.71
C LEU A 586 -12.70 7.02 -5.29
N TYR A 587 -11.94 7.77 -4.48
CA TYR A 587 -10.59 7.39 -4.06
C TYR A 587 -10.63 6.49 -2.82
N ARG A 588 -11.50 6.84 -1.87
CA ARG A 588 -11.50 6.30 -0.50
C ARG A 588 -12.54 5.22 -0.26
N GLY A 589 -13.50 5.07 -1.16
CA GLY A 589 -14.58 4.12 -1.04
C GLY A 589 -15.63 4.51 0.00
N PRO A 590 -16.66 3.67 0.15
CA PRO A 590 -17.79 3.95 1.02
C PRO A 590 -17.36 3.97 2.50
N CYS A 591 -17.98 4.88 3.26
CA CYS A 591 -17.76 5.07 4.70
C CYS A 591 -16.29 5.20 5.11
N TRP A 592 -15.44 5.77 4.24
CA TRP A 592 -14.01 5.91 4.50
C TRP A 592 -13.71 6.71 5.76
N ARG A 593 -14.55 7.71 6.06
CA ARG A 593 -14.42 8.55 7.23
C ARG A 593 -14.66 7.72 8.48
N GLU A 594 -15.79 7.05 8.58
CA GLU A 594 -16.17 6.19 9.70
C GLU A 594 -15.12 5.10 9.94
N ARG A 595 -14.59 4.50 8.86
CA ARG A 595 -13.48 3.53 8.93
C ARG A 595 -12.22 4.13 9.57
N SER A 596 -11.83 5.34 9.15
CA SER A 596 -10.66 6.04 9.71
C SER A 596 -10.81 6.46 11.18
N LEU A 597 -12.05 6.61 11.67
CA LEU A 597 -12.34 6.99 13.05
C LEU A 597 -12.34 5.80 14.03
N ILE A 598 -12.33 4.55 13.54
CA ILE A 598 -12.34 3.34 14.40
C ILE A 598 -11.21 3.38 15.45
N PRO A 599 -9.94 3.70 15.11
CA PRO A 599 -8.87 3.74 16.11
C PRO A 599 -8.99 4.91 17.08
N LEU A 600 -9.61 6.03 16.68
CA LEU A 600 -9.88 7.16 17.56
C LEU A 600 -10.94 6.82 18.62
N TRP A 601 -12.00 6.11 18.23
CA TRP A 601 -12.97 5.56 19.18
C TRP A 601 -12.33 4.59 20.16
N HIS A 602 -11.46 3.70 19.67
CA HIS A 602 -10.74 2.75 20.51
C HIS A 602 -9.83 3.46 21.52
N LEU A 603 -9.08 4.47 21.06
CA LEU A 603 -8.22 5.28 21.91
C LEU A 603 -9.05 6.03 22.97
N LEU A 604 -10.20 6.61 22.59
CA LEU A 604 -11.11 7.27 23.52
C LEU A 604 -11.61 6.30 24.60
N ALA A 605 -12.00 5.08 24.22
CA ALA A 605 -12.43 4.06 25.18
C ALA A 605 -11.33 3.71 26.18
N LEU A 606 -10.08 3.54 25.73
CA LEU A 606 -8.95 3.29 26.62
C LEU A 606 -8.68 4.48 27.56
N MET A 607 -8.72 5.71 27.06
CA MET A 607 -8.51 6.91 27.88
C MET A 607 -9.60 7.11 28.93
N LEU A 608 -10.87 6.85 28.60
CA LEU A 608 -11.99 6.89 29.55
C LEU A 608 -11.88 5.77 30.59
N SER A 609 -11.44 4.57 30.17
CA SER A 609 -11.19 3.47 31.10
C SER A 609 -10.05 3.79 32.07
N ALA A 610 -9.02 4.52 31.63
CA ALA A 610 -7.94 5.01 32.49
C ALA A 610 -8.43 6.05 33.51
N GLN A 611 -9.47 6.82 33.18
CA GLN A 611 -10.16 7.70 34.13
C GLN A 611 -11.16 6.95 35.03
N GLN A 612 -11.23 5.61 34.93
CA GLN A 612 -12.19 4.75 35.62
C GLN A 612 -13.66 5.05 35.28
N ASP A 613 -13.93 5.74 34.17
CA ASP A 613 -15.27 5.94 33.62
C ASP A 613 -15.63 4.78 32.69
N TYR A 614 -15.82 3.60 33.28
CA TYR A 614 -16.05 2.36 32.55
C TYR A 614 -17.35 2.36 31.74
N VAL A 615 -18.37 3.11 32.19
CA VAL A 615 -19.66 3.22 31.49
C VAL A 615 -19.48 3.98 30.19
N MET A 616 -18.82 5.14 30.23
CA MET A 616 -18.55 5.90 29.00
C MET A 616 -17.51 5.22 28.12
N ALA A 617 -16.56 4.49 28.70
CA ALA A 617 -15.60 3.67 27.94
C ALA A 617 -16.29 2.54 27.16
N ALA A 618 -17.24 1.82 27.77
CA ALA A 618 -18.04 0.80 27.09
C ALA A 618 -18.88 1.41 25.95
N ARG A 619 -19.54 2.54 26.21
CA ARG A 619 -20.28 3.29 25.18
C ARG A 619 -19.41 3.77 24.03
N ALA A 620 -18.16 4.18 24.31
CA ALA A 620 -17.21 4.55 23.25
C ALA A 620 -16.83 3.35 22.37
N CYS A 621 -16.73 2.14 22.94
CA CYS A 621 -16.53 0.91 22.16
C CYS A 621 -17.73 0.61 21.25
N GLU A 622 -18.95 0.83 21.74
CA GLU A 622 -20.19 0.66 20.95
C GLU A 622 -20.31 1.72 19.86
N GLY A 623 -19.98 2.99 20.17
CA GLY A 623 -19.97 4.11 19.23
C GLY A 623 -19.12 3.87 17.98
N ALA A 624 -18.02 3.11 18.11
CA ALA A 624 -17.18 2.72 16.97
C ALA A 624 -17.92 1.88 15.92
N MET A 625 -18.92 1.10 16.33
CA MET A 625 -19.78 0.30 15.45
C MET A 625 -21.07 1.05 15.09
N GLU A 626 -21.65 1.81 16.02
CA GLU A 626 -22.89 2.57 15.81
C GLU A 626 -22.74 3.74 14.84
N GLN A 627 -21.52 4.27 14.64
CA GLN A 627 -21.28 5.33 13.64
C GLN A 627 -21.68 4.92 12.21
N PHE A 628 -21.72 3.62 11.91
CA PHE A 628 -22.20 3.10 10.62
C PHE A 628 -23.73 3.08 10.50
N LYS A 629 -24.45 3.53 11.53
CA LYS A 629 -25.92 3.57 11.68
C LYS A 629 -26.55 2.18 11.64
N ASP A 630 -26.68 1.58 10.46
CA ASP A 630 -27.26 0.26 10.30
C ASP A 630 -26.15 -0.82 10.31
N PRO A 631 -26.16 -1.78 11.25
CA PRO A 631 -25.19 -2.86 11.29
C PRO A 631 -25.15 -3.73 10.02
N PHE A 632 -26.21 -3.76 9.21
CA PHE A 632 -26.19 -4.42 7.90
C PHE A 632 -25.26 -3.74 6.90
N ILE A 633 -25.01 -2.43 7.03
CA ILE A 633 -24.04 -1.72 6.20
C ILE A 633 -22.62 -2.23 6.51
N LEU A 634 -22.28 -2.36 7.79
CA LEU A 634 -20.97 -2.85 8.22
C LEU A 634 -20.78 -4.35 7.93
N PHE A 635 -21.71 -5.19 8.40
CA PHE A 635 -21.56 -6.65 8.39
C PHE A 635 -22.26 -7.38 7.24
N GLY A 636 -23.10 -6.73 6.44
CA GLY A 636 -23.85 -7.37 5.36
C GLY A 636 -24.77 -8.49 5.85
N THR A 637 -25.26 -9.33 4.92
CA THR A 637 -26.17 -10.45 5.23
C THR A 637 -25.49 -11.83 5.06
N ARG A 638 -24.22 -11.87 4.67
CA ARG A 638 -23.50 -13.09 4.24
C ARG A 638 -23.20 -14.14 5.33
N SER A 639 -23.55 -13.94 6.62
CA SER A 639 -23.21 -14.94 7.65
C SER A 639 -24.04 -14.88 8.93
N LEU A 640 -25.38 -14.87 8.84
CA LEU A 640 -26.24 -14.97 10.03
C LEU A 640 -26.47 -16.43 10.46
N ASN A 641 -25.40 -17.11 10.90
CA ASN A 641 -25.49 -18.41 11.60
C ASN A 641 -25.09 -18.33 13.08
N GLY A 642 -24.90 -17.13 13.64
CA GLY A 642 -24.65 -16.89 15.07
C GLY A 642 -25.51 -15.73 15.58
N ALA A 643 -26.28 -15.97 16.65
CA ALA A 643 -27.15 -14.97 17.27
C ALA A 643 -26.32 -13.93 18.03
N TYR A 644 -26.45 -12.66 17.70
CA TYR A 644 -26.01 -11.55 18.55
C TYR A 644 -27.00 -11.37 19.72
N GLN A 645 -26.54 -10.86 20.87
CA GLN A 645 -27.40 -10.65 22.04
C GLN A 645 -28.31 -9.41 21.96
N SER A 646 -28.16 -8.53 20.97
CA SER A 646 -29.12 -7.43 20.78
C SER A 646 -30.41 -7.95 20.12
N GLU A 647 -31.50 -7.95 20.87
CA GLU A 647 -32.85 -8.37 20.43
C GLU A 647 -33.28 -7.68 19.12
N HIS A 648 -32.86 -6.42 18.91
CA HIS A 648 -33.11 -5.63 17.71
C HIS A 648 -32.44 -6.13 16.41
N LEU A 649 -31.31 -6.85 16.49
CA LEU A 649 -30.62 -7.39 15.30
C LEU A 649 -31.18 -8.74 14.84
N ASN A 650 -31.78 -9.50 15.76
CA ASN A 650 -32.39 -10.79 15.43
C ASN A 650 -33.80 -10.62 14.84
N GLU A 651 -34.53 -9.55 15.16
CA GLU A 651 -35.88 -9.28 14.63
C GLU A 651 -35.88 -8.70 13.20
N ALA A 652 -34.83 -7.98 12.79
CA ALA A 652 -34.76 -7.36 11.46
C ALA A 652 -34.34 -8.34 10.33
N GLY A 653 -33.84 -9.53 10.67
CA GLY A 653 -33.20 -10.45 9.71
C GLY A 653 -34.10 -11.52 9.07
N VAL A 654 -35.43 -11.49 9.26
CA VAL A 654 -36.30 -12.62 8.86
C VAL A 654 -37.05 -12.40 7.54
N GLU A 655 -37.01 -11.22 6.93
CA GLU A 655 -37.81 -10.94 5.72
C GLU A 655 -37.00 -10.31 4.57
N ASP A 656 -35.99 -10.99 4.01
CA ASP A 656 -35.77 -10.83 2.56
C ASP A 656 -35.10 -12.02 1.88
N GLY A 657 -35.54 -12.32 0.67
CA GLY A 657 -35.25 -13.56 -0.04
C GLY A 657 -33.83 -13.66 -0.59
N GLY A 658 -33.09 -14.70 -0.19
CA GLY A 658 -32.15 -15.46 -1.03
C GLY A 658 -30.88 -14.80 -1.59
N TYR A 659 -30.67 -13.49 -1.45
CA TYR A 659 -29.44 -12.82 -1.90
C TYR A 659 -28.57 -12.41 -0.71
N THR A 660 -27.40 -13.04 -0.57
CA THR A 660 -26.37 -12.61 0.38
C THR A 660 -25.70 -11.32 -0.12
N SER A 661 -26.00 -10.20 0.51
CA SER A 661 -25.28 -8.93 0.35
C SER A 661 -23.96 -8.93 1.14
N ASN A 662 -22.90 -8.43 0.50
CA ASN A 662 -21.63 -8.14 1.17
C ASN A 662 -21.78 -6.87 2.02
N GLY A 663 -21.07 -6.81 3.15
CA GLY A 663 -20.95 -5.60 3.97
C GLY A 663 -19.63 -4.88 3.74
N ILE A 664 -19.45 -3.70 4.35
CA ILE A 664 -18.19 -2.93 4.30
C ILE A 664 -17.01 -3.75 4.82
N VAL A 665 -17.22 -4.61 5.83
CA VAL A 665 -16.19 -5.52 6.36
C VAL A 665 -15.58 -6.41 5.28
N ASP A 666 -16.31 -6.73 4.21
CA ASP A 666 -15.78 -7.55 3.12
C ASP A 666 -14.80 -6.78 2.22
N GLU A 667 -14.81 -5.44 2.29
CA GLU A 667 -13.94 -4.52 1.55
C GLU A 667 -12.82 -3.91 2.41
N MET A 668 -12.89 -4.08 3.74
CA MET A 668 -11.87 -3.65 4.72
C MET A 668 -10.60 -4.50 4.63
N ASP A 669 -9.45 -3.86 4.89
CA ASP A 669 -8.17 -4.55 4.99
C ASP A 669 -8.01 -5.32 6.31
N ASP A 670 -6.93 -6.10 6.43
CA ASP A 670 -6.69 -6.90 7.63
C ASP A 670 -6.36 -6.03 8.87
N PHE A 671 -5.89 -4.79 8.72
CA PHE A 671 -5.60 -3.87 9.85
C PHE A 671 -6.88 -3.23 10.41
N GLU A 672 -7.79 -2.81 9.53
CA GLU A 672 -9.09 -2.26 9.91
C GLU A 672 -9.95 -3.34 10.59
N LYS A 673 -9.91 -4.57 10.09
CA LYS A 673 -10.56 -5.74 10.72
C LYS A 673 -9.97 -6.06 12.08
N GLU A 674 -8.64 -6.04 12.20
CA GLU A 674 -7.95 -6.19 13.48
C GLU A 674 -8.39 -5.12 14.48
N SER A 675 -8.54 -3.86 14.04
CA SER A 675 -9.01 -2.76 14.89
C SER A 675 -10.42 -2.99 15.45
N LEU A 676 -11.36 -3.49 14.63
CA LEU A 676 -12.69 -3.87 15.11
C LEU A 676 -12.63 -4.99 16.16
N LEU A 677 -11.76 -5.98 15.96
CA LEU A 677 -11.56 -7.08 16.89
C LEU A 677 -10.95 -6.60 18.22
N GLU A 678 -9.98 -5.68 18.16
CA GLU A 678 -9.34 -5.08 19.33
C GLU A 678 -10.30 -4.25 20.18
N ILE A 679 -11.23 -3.53 19.54
CA ILE A 679 -12.32 -2.84 20.25
C ILE A 679 -13.19 -3.85 20.99
N LYS A 680 -13.57 -4.96 20.35
CA LYS A 680 -14.38 -6.00 21.01
C LYS A 680 -13.64 -6.64 22.19
N MET A 681 -12.35 -6.93 22.06
CA MET A 681 -11.52 -7.40 23.18
C MET A 681 -11.47 -6.39 24.33
N THR A 682 -11.43 -5.09 24.01
CA THR A 682 -11.43 -4.00 25.00
C THR A 682 -12.79 -3.88 25.69
N GLN A 683 -13.89 -4.00 24.95
CA GLN A 683 -15.25 -4.07 25.51
C GLN A 683 -15.37 -5.23 26.52
N LEU A 684 -14.87 -6.41 26.17
CA LEU A 684 -14.88 -7.58 27.07
C LEU A 684 -13.99 -7.40 28.31
N ALA A 685 -12.85 -6.73 28.17
CA ALA A 685 -11.99 -6.40 29.31
C ALA A 685 -12.66 -5.40 30.27
N ILE A 686 -13.39 -4.41 29.73
CA ILE A 686 -14.19 -3.48 30.55
C ILE A 686 -15.34 -4.22 31.24
N LEU A 687 -16.03 -5.12 30.53
CA LEU A 687 -17.09 -5.96 31.08
C LEU A 687 -16.58 -6.84 32.24
N GLU A 688 -15.38 -7.43 32.08
CA GLU A 688 -14.73 -8.17 33.16
C GLU A 688 -14.47 -7.31 34.41
N LEU A 689 -14.01 -6.07 34.22
CA LEU A 689 -13.73 -5.16 35.35
C LEU A 689 -15.00 -4.73 36.09
N VAL A 690 -16.12 -4.56 35.37
CA VAL A 690 -17.39 -4.07 35.94
C VAL A 690 -18.25 -5.20 36.52
N GLU A 691 -18.40 -6.31 35.79
CA GLU A 691 -19.34 -7.39 36.13
C GLU A 691 -18.65 -8.69 36.58
N GLY A 692 -17.33 -8.81 36.37
CA GLY A 692 -16.51 -9.94 36.79
C GLY A 692 -16.16 -10.92 35.66
N PRO A 693 -15.19 -11.82 35.91
CA PRO A 693 -14.60 -12.67 34.88
C PRO A 693 -15.57 -13.72 34.33
N THR A 694 -16.54 -14.17 35.13
CA THR A 694 -17.52 -15.18 34.68
C THR A 694 -18.44 -14.65 33.59
N VAL A 695 -18.78 -13.36 33.61
CA VAL A 695 -19.62 -12.75 32.58
C VAL A 695 -18.84 -12.56 31.28
N ALA A 696 -17.59 -12.08 31.39
CA ALA A 696 -16.69 -11.96 30.24
C ALA A 696 -16.45 -13.30 29.53
N VAL A 697 -16.34 -14.41 30.28
CA VAL A 697 -16.25 -15.76 29.70
C VAL A 697 -17.49 -16.11 28.86
N ASN A 698 -18.70 -15.80 29.33
CA ASN A 698 -19.92 -16.10 28.57
C ASN A 698 -19.98 -15.31 27.24
N ALA A 699 -19.54 -14.05 27.27
CA ALA A 699 -19.48 -13.19 26.09
C ALA A 699 -18.27 -13.48 25.18
N SER A 700 -17.27 -14.26 25.62
CA SER A 700 -16.06 -14.56 24.84
C SER A 700 -16.32 -15.34 23.54
N SER A 701 -17.42 -16.09 23.46
CA SER A 701 -17.84 -16.79 22.24
C SER A 701 -18.12 -15.83 21.07
N GLU A 702 -18.56 -14.61 21.37
CA GLU A 702 -18.80 -13.55 20.37
C GLU A 702 -17.51 -13.13 19.66
N LEU A 703 -16.37 -13.24 20.33
CA LEU A 703 -15.08 -12.87 19.78
C LEU A 703 -14.64 -13.83 18.67
N LEU A 704 -14.91 -15.13 18.84
CA LEU A 704 -14.65 -16.15 17.82
C LEU A 704 -15.64 -16.05 16.65
N THR A 705 -16.91 -15.74 16.92
CA THR A 705 -17.89 -15.48 15.85
C THR A 705 -17.55 -14.22 15.06
N LEU A 706 -17.07 -13.17 15.74
CA LEU A 706 -16.60 -11.96 15.06
C LEU A 706 -15.34 -12.27 14.22
N PHE A 707 -14.36 -12.99 14.77
CA PHE A 707 -13.17 -13.41 14.03
C PHE A 707 -13.52 -14.15 12.74
N THR A 708 -14.43 -15.14 12.82
CA THR A 708 -14.88 -15.90 11.65
C THR A 708 -15.64 -15.04 10.64
N ARG A 709 -16.42 -14.04 11.07
CA ARG A 709 -17.05 -13.06 10.17
C ARG A 709 -16.02 -12.17 9.47
N LEU A 710 -15.00 -11.69 10.19
CA LEU A 710 -14.01 -10.74 9.66
C LEU A 710 -13.02 -11.40 8.69
N PHE A 711 -12.51 -12.58 9.06
CA PHE A 711 -11.40 -13.23 8.36
C PHE A 711 -11.77 -14.52 7.62
N GLY A 712 -12.96 -15.08 7.86
CA GLY A 712 -13.39 -16.37 7.33
C GLY A 712 -12.67 -17.57 7.95
N ASP A 713 -12.87 -18.74 7.38
CA ASP A 713 -12.15 -19.96 7.77
C ASP A 713 -10.73 -19.95 7.18
N LEU A 714 -9.71 -19.98 8.06
CA LEU A 714 -8.29 -19.93 7.66
C LEU A 714 -7.84 -21.16 6.85
N ASP A 715 -8.57 -22.29 6.95
CA ASP A 715 -8.23 -23.58 6.34
C ASP A 715 -8.98 -23.89 5.02
N GLN A 716 -9.67 -22.93 4.43
CA GLN A 716 -10.26 -23.14 3.10
C GLN A 716 -9.17 -23.31 2.04
N LYS A 717 -8.80 -24.57 1.78
CA LYS A 717 -8.25 -24.99 0.49
C LYS A 717 -9.23 -24.50 -0.58
N VAL A 718 -8.79 -23.52 -1.37
CA VAL A 718 -9.47 -23.09 -2.59
C VAL A 718 -9.62 -24.33 -3.46
N GLU A 719 -10.82 -24.93 -3.48
CA GLU A 719 -11.19 -25.85 -4.54
C GLU A 719 -11.27 -25.01 -5.81
N LEU A 720 -10.21 -25.09 -6.61
CA LEU A 720 -10.25 -24.73 -8.02
C LEU A 720 -11.45 -25.44 -8.65
N THR A 721 -12.47 -24.64 -8.98
CA THR A 721 -13.70 -25.09 -9.61
C THR A 721 -13.38 -25.92 -10.86
N LYS A 722 -13.57 -27.24 -10.75
CA LYS A 722 -13.79 -28.08 -11.92
C LYS A 722 -15.13 -27.65 -12.54
N PRO A 723 -15.21 -27.40 -13.86
CA PRO A 723 -16.48 -27.10 -14.50
C PRO A 723 -17.38 -28.35 -14.47
N GLU A 724 -18.49 -28.29 -13.74
CA GLU A 724 -19.53 -29.33 -13.76
C GLU A 724 -20.40 -29.14 -15.03
N PRO A 725 -20.70 -30.22 -15.79
CA PRO A 725 -21.56 -30.14 -16.97
C PRO A 725 -23.05 -29.98 -16.58
N PRO A 726 -23.90 -29.46 -17.49
CA PRO A 726 -25.25 -29.00 -17.14
C PRO A 726 -26.18 -30.17 -16.77
N ARG A 727 -26.90 -30.02 -15.65
CA ARG A 727 -27.95 -30.94 -15.21
C ARG A 727 -29.29 -30.61 -15.85
N THR A 728 -29.88 -31.60 -16.51
CA THR A 728 -31.30 -31.65 -16.88
C THR A 728 -32.19 -31.97 -15.67
N ALA A 729 -33.42 -31.48 -15.79
CA ALA A 729 -34.48 -31.33 -14.80
C ALA A 729 -35.02 -32.61 -14.10
N VAL A 730 -35.36 -32.42 -12.81
CA VAL A 730 -36.59 -32.83 -12.08
C VAL A 730 -36.95 -34.32 -12.01
N THR A 731 -36.94 -34.89 -10.79
CA THR A 731 -38.16 -35.32 -10.06
C THR A 731 -37.85 -35.74 -8.62
N ALA A 732 -38.72 -35.32 -7.71
CA ALA A 732 -38.71 -35.58 -6.27
C ALA A 732 -39.19 -37.00 -5.92
N VAL A 733 -38.69 -37.60 -4.83
CA VAL A 733 -39.48 -38.37 -3.84
C VAL A 733 -38.77 -38.36 -2.48
N THR A 734 -39.59 -38.19 -1.45
CA THR A 734 -39.39 -38.16 0.00
C THR A 734 -38.84 -39.45 0.63
N LYS A 735 -38.13 -39.34 1.78
CA LYS A 735 -38.42 -40.06 3.03
C LYS A 735 -37.44 -39.74 4.19
N GLU A 736 -38.01 -39.02 5.15
CA GLU A 736 -37.92 -39.15 6.61
C GLU A 736 -36.97 -40.15 7.29
N GLN A 737 -36.36 -39.62 8.37
CA GLN A 737 -36.34 -40.12 9.75
C GLN A 737 -35.11 -40.82 10.35
N ASN A 738 -34.60 -40.12 11.37
CA ASN A 738 -34.36 -40.56 12.75
C ASN A 738 -33.05 -41.25 13.16
N ARG A 739 -32.33 -40.48 13.99
CA ARG A 739 -31.95 -40.76 15.39
C ARG A 739 -30.69 -41.57 15.69
N ASN A 740 -29.87 -40.86 16.47
CA ASN A 740 -29.35 -41.22 17.79
C ASN A 740 -27.97 -41.92 17.89
N ARG A 741 -27.10 -41.16 18.58
CA ARG A 741 -26.41 -41.51 19.82
C ARG A 741 -25.08 -42.28 19.73
N ARG A 742 -24.12 -41.61 20.37
CA ARG A 742 -23.18 -42.08 21.41
C ARG A 742 -21.98 -42.91 20.93
N ALA A 743 -20.83 -42.23 21.03
CA ALA A 743 -19.78 -42.49 22.01
C ALA A 743 -19.01 -43.82 21.97
N SER A 744 -17.75 -43.66 22.39
CA SER A 744 -16.79 -44.66 22.88
C SER A 744 -15.76 -45.08 21.83
N VAL A 745 -14.47 -44.71 21.93
CA VAL A 745 -13.47 -44.91 23.01
C VAL A 745 -12.92 -46.36 23.03
N PHE A 746 -11.57 -46.43 23.05
CA PHE A 746 -10.64 -47.58 23.11
C PHE A 746 -10.60 -48.51 21.89
N GLY A 747 -9.46 -48.95 21.37
CA GLY A 747 -8.07 -48.85 21.82
C GLY A 747 -7.24 -49.99 21.18
N SER A 748 -5.94 -49.95 21.45
CA SER A 748 -4.96 -51.06 21.40
C SER A 748 -4.23 -51.39 20.09
N ARG A 749 -2.95 -50.97 20.06
CA ARG A 749 -1.71 -51.79 19.95
C ARG A 749 -1.78 -53.14 19.22
N SER A 750 -0.82 -53.38 18.31
CA SER A 750 0.32 -54.32 18.48
C SER A 750 1.14 -54.47 17.18
N VAL A 751 2.42 -54.07 17.15
CA VAL A 751 3.64 -54.93 17.08
C VAL A 751 4.02 -55.49 15.69
N ARG A 752 5.11 -54.92 15.15
CA ARG A 752 6.40 -55.56 14.82
C ARG A 752 6.40 -56.89 14.04
N SER A 753 6.96 -56.86 12.83
CA SER A 753 7.83 -57.93 12.33
C SER A 753 8.98 -57.29 11.52
N GLY A 754 10.18 -57.86 11.63
CA GLY A 754 11.38 -57.32 11.03
C GLY A 754 12.23 -58.37 10.31
N ARG A 755 13.38 -57.87 9.85
CA ARG A 755 14.60 -58.52 9.32
C ARG A 755 14.59 -58.97 7.85
N GLY A 756 15.67 -58.57 7.16
CA GLY A 756 16.12 -59.21 5.92
C GLY A 756 17.17 -58.44 5.11
N MET A 757 18.38 -58.26 5.65
CA MET A 757 19.58 -57.77 4.98
C MET A 757 20.08 -58.73 3.87
N ARG A 758 20.45 -58.23 2.67
CA ARG A 758 21.72 -58.54 1.94
C ARG A 758 21.82 -57.93 0.51
N GLN A 759 22.77 -56.99 0.38
CA GLN A 759 23.89 -56.83 -0.59
C GLN A 759 23.87 -57.27 -2.08
N SER A 760 24.72 -56.52 -2.83
CA SER A 760 25.36 -56.68 -4.17
C SER A 760 24.50 -56.31 -5.39
N ILE A 761 24.72 -55.21 -6.13
CA ILE A 761 25.86 -54.65 -6.91
C ILE A 761 26.26 -55.48 -8.17
N PHE A 762 26.19 -54.78 -9.32
CA PHE A 762 26.79 -54.98 -10.67
C PHE A 762 26.06 -55.84 -11.71
N GLY A 763 25.82 -55.23 -12.89
CA GLY A 763 25.42 -55.92 -14.12
C GLY A 763 24.96 -54.98 -15.23
N SER A 764 25.90 -54.58 -16.08
CA SER A 764 25.80 -53.72 -17.28
C SER A 764 25.52 -54.52 -18.57
N HIS A 765 25.15 -53.79 -19.64
CA HIS A 765 25.23 -54.12 -21.09
C HIS A 765 24.08 -54.94 -21.73
N ASP A 766 23.63 -54.72 -22.98
CA ASP A 766 23.90 -53.70 -24.02
C ASP A 766 22.94 -53.93 -25.23
N LYS A 767 22.71 -52.84 -26.00
CA LYS A 767 22.75 -52.73 -27.48
C LYS A 767 21.52 -52.79 -28.42
N ASN A 768 21.51 -51.75 -29.28
CA ASN A 768 21.22 -51.63 -30.74
C ASN A 768 19.82 -51.11 -31.16
N LEU A 769 19.59 -50.14 -32.08
CA LEU A 769 20.39 -49.38 -33.09
C LEU A 769 19.64 -48.07 -33.58
N THR A 770 20.38 -46.95 -33.71
CA THR A 770 20.43 -45.77 -34.65
C THR A 770 19.29 -45.43 -35.68
N GLY A 771 18.92 -44.19 -36.10
CA GLY A 771 19.26 -42.77 -35.79
C GLY A 771 18.73 -41.70 -36.83
N ILE A 772 18.65 -40.39 -36.42
CA ILE A 772 18.82 -39.06 -37.14
C ILE A 772 17.59 -38.40 -37.89
N PRO A 773 17.38 -37.03 -38.06
CA PRO A 773 17.70 -35.73 -37.35
C PRO A 773 16.46 -34.74 -37.21
N PRO A 774 16.57 -33.37 -37.08
CA PRO A 774 17.16 -32.50 -36.03
C PRO A 774 16.15 -31.49 -35.40
N VAL A 775 16.52 -30.85 -34.28
CA VAL A 775 15.78 -29.74 -33.64
C VAL A 775 16.58 -28.42 -33.73
N PRO A 776 15.96 -27.25 -34.00
CA PRO A 776 16.66 -25.97 -34.17
C PRO A 776 17.13 -25.35 -32.85
N GLN A 777 18.23 -24.60 -32.97
CA GLN A 777 18.91 -23.80 -31.95
C GLN A 777 18.13 -22.51 -31.60
N ALA A 778 18.27 -22.07 -30.34
CA ALA A 778 18.02 -20.69 -29.92
C ALA A 778 19.35 -20.03 -29.47
N PRO A 779 19.57 -18.73 -29.76
CA PRO A 779 20.77 -17.95 -29.43
C PRO A 779 20.75 -17.55 -27.95
N GLY A 780 21.85 -17.40 -27.20
CA GLY A 780 23.06 -16.63 -27.51
C GLY A 780 23.10 -15.40 -26.60
N ALA A 781 23.42 -15.60 -25.30
CA ALA A 781 23.64 -14.52 -24.33
C ALA A 781 25.12 -14.08 -24.35
N PRO A 782 25.43 -12.77 -24.26
CA PRO A 782 26.79 -12.29 -24.44
C PRO A 782 27.65 -12.46 -23.18
N ALA A 783 28.89 -12.87 -23.40
CA ALA A 783 29.95 -12.89 -22.42
C ALA A 783 30.50 -11.48 -22.17
N ILE A 784 30.69 -11.12 -20.90
CA ILE A 784 31.54 -9.99 -20.50
C ILE A 784 32.69 -10.55 -19.67
N GLN A 785 33.89 -10.19 -20.12
CA GLN A 785 35.19 -10.57 -19.58
C GLN A 785 35.40 -9.91 -18.21
N VAL A 786 35.75 -10.73 -17.22
CA VAL A 786 36.26 -10.30 -15.92
C VAL A 786 37.77 -10.22 -16.01
N THR A 787 38.33 -9.02 -15.81
CA THR A 787 39.73 -8.82 -15.43
C THR A 787 39.80 -8.22 -14.04
N ASN A 788 40.56 -8.88 -13.17
CA ASN A 788 40.90 -8.55 -11.78
C ASN A 788 41.35 -7.09 -11.57
N ASP A 789 41.04 -6.50 -10.40
CA ASP A 789 42.04 -6.37 -9.34
C ASP A 789 41.49 -5.91 -7.97
N GLU A 790 42.11 -6.52 -6.97
CA GLU A 790 42.04 -6.54 -5.51
C GLU A 790 41.57 -5.31 -4.70
N LYS A 791 40.80 -5.57 -3.61
CA LYS A 791 41.25 -5.36 -2.21
C LYS A 791 40.29 -5.92 -1.13
N ARG A 792 40.68 -7.09 -0.62
CA ARG A 792 40.61 -7.61 0.77
C ARG A 792 39.56 -7.03 1.75
N LYS A 793 38.56 -7.86 2.10
CA LYS A 793 38.02 -7.96 3.47
C LYS A 793 38.14 -9.42 3.92
N SER A 794 38.94 -9.66 4.95
CA SER A 794 39.07 -10.97 5.61
C SER A 794 38.22 -10.99 6.87
N HIS A 795 37.37 -12.01 6.97
CA HIS A 795 36.72 -12.45 8.19
C HIS A 795 37.75 -12.95 9.23
N SER A 796 37.49 -12.69 10.51
CA SER A 796 37.94 -13.57 11.59
C SER A 796 36.94 -13.59 12.74
N LEU A 797 36.57 -14.80 13.13
CA LEU A 797 35.71 -15.17 14.25
C LEU A 797 36.37 -14.95 15.62
N SER A 798 35.50 -14.90 16.65
CA SER A 798 35.67 -15.47 18.01
C SER A 798 36.15 -14.59 19.20
N ARG A 799 35.23 -14.51 20.19
CA ARG A 799 35.37 -14.61 21.66
C ARG A 799 35.78 -13.41 22.53
N SER A 800 34.79 -13.01 23.34
CA SER A 800 34.77 -12.79 24.81
C SER A 800 36.07 -12.47 25.58
N GLY A 801 36.00 -11.41 26.41
CA GLY A 801 36.91 -11.22 27.55
C GLY A 801 36.94 -9.82 28.18
N SER A 802 36.13 -9.61 29.23
CA SER A 802 36.42 -8.89 30.48
C SER A 802 37.53 -7.80 30.55
N GLY A 803 37.09 -6.56 30.83
CA GLY A 803 37.53 -5.71 31.95
C GLY A 803 38.99 -5.24 32.10
N ARG A 804 39.22 -3.91 32.05
CA ARG A 804 39.72 -3.10 33.19
C ARG A 804 39.99 -1.63 32.84
N ARG A 805 39.85 -0.83 33.91
CA ARG A 805 39.96 0.63 34.10
C ARG A 805 41.33 1.25 33.77
N HIS A 806 41.31 2.55 33.42
CA HIS A 806 42.22 3.62 33.87
C HIS A 806 41.56 4.96 33.48
N SER A 807 40.98 5.78 34.37
CA SER A 807 41.57 6.68 35.38
C SER A 807 42.64 7.65 34.85
N LEU A 808 42.26 8.90 34.57
CA LEU A 808 43.11 10.06 34.87
C LEU A 808 42.27 11.21 35.46
N ARG A 809 42.69 11.57 36.69
CA ARG A 809 42.22 12.65 37.56
C ARG A 809 42.74 14.01 37.09
N ARG A 810 41.93 15.06 37.31
CA ARG A 810 42.22 16.22 38.21
C ARG A 810 40.97 17.12 38.26
N LYS A 811 40.24 17.27 39.38
CA LYS A 811 40.53 17.94 40.68
C LYS A 811 40.35 19.47 40.58
N SER A 812 39.63 20.23 41.40
CA SER A 812 38.54 20.07 42.41
C SER A 812 38.39 21.46 43.11
N ARG A 813 37.22 21.72 43.73
CA ARG A 813 36.86 22.69 44.83
C ARG A 813 35.98 23.86 44.37
N SER A 814 34.89 24.25 45.05
CA SER A 814 34.46 24.07 46.47
C SER A 814 32.94 23.97 46.65
N GLU A 815 32.55 23.43 47.82
CA GLU A 815 31.25 23.43 48.52
C GLU A 815 30.56 24.82 48.52
N SER A 816 29.23 25.00 48.62
CA SER A 816 28.38 24.60 49.74
C SER A 816 26.87 24.91 49.53
N GLN A 817 26.04 24.15 50.25
CA GLN A 817 24.69 24.47 50.78
C GLN A 817 23.48 24.49 49.83
N GLY A 818 22.45 23.72 50.23
CA GLY A 818 21.17 23.61 49.55
C GLY A 818 20.12 24.58 50.09
N ALA A 819 19.10 24.79 49.27
CA ALA A 819 17.74 25.13 49.65
C ALA A 819 16.81 24.77 48.48
N THR A 820 15.71 24.12 48.83
CA THR A 820 14.50 23.91 48.04
C THR A 820 13.97 25.21 47.44
N GLU A 821 13.79 25.27 46.12
CA GLU A 821 12.83 26.16 45.47
C GLU A 821 12.53 25.66 44.04
N ALA A 822 11.23 25.51 43.74
CA ALA A 822 10.72 25.12 42.44
C ALA A 822 10.88 26.28 41.43
N PRO A 823 11.21 26.04 40.15
CA PRO A 823 11.17 27.07 39.13
C PRO A 823 9.76 27.26 38.54
N PRO A 824 9.39 28.49 38.13
CA PRO A 824 8.02 28.86 37.75
C PRO A 824 7.71 28.57 36.27
N PRO A 825 6.42 28.52 35.88
CA PRO A 825 6.01 28.46 34.48
C PRO A 825 6.18 29.84 33.80
N MET A 826 6.67 29.84 32.57
CA MET A 826 6.81 31.03 31.72
C MET A 826 5.56 31.24 30.82
N PRO A 827 5.29 32.49 30.39
CA PRO A 827 3.95 32.98 30.05
C PRO A 827 3.62 32.87 28.55
N VAL A 828 2.35 32.57 28.25
CA VAL A 828 1.73 32.85 26.95
C VAL A 828 0.87 34.09 27.12
N ASN A 829 1.24 35.17 26.45
CA ASN A 829 0.46 36.40 26.39
C ASN A 829 -0.23 36.44 25.01
N GLY A 830 -1.56 36.50 25.01
CA GLY A 830 -2.38 36.51 23.80
C GLY A 830 -3.87 36.71 24.10
N SER A 831 -4.16 37.81 24.81
CA SER A 831 -5.45 38.50 25.02
C SER A 831 -6.75 37.87 24.48
N LEU A 832 -7.64 37.43 25.38
CA LEU A 832 -9.09 37.44 25.14
C LEU A 832 -9.77 38.30 26.21
N ALA A 833 -10.40 39.38 25.77
CA ALA A 833 -11.07 40.36 26.62
C ALA A 833 -12.31 39.75 27.30
N HIS A 834 -12.48 40.15 28.56
CA HIS A 834 -13.57 39.80 29.47
C HIS A 834 -14.97 40.04 28.90
N TYR A 835 -15.94 39.20 29.29
CA TYR A 835 -17.14 39.69 29.97
C TYR A 835 -17.63 38.67 31.00
N ALA A 836 -17.81 39.16 32.23
CA ALA A 836 -18.19 38.41 33.42
C ALA A 836 -19.70 38.13 33.48
N GLY A 837 -20.05 36.98 34.06
CA GLY A 837 -21.44 36.62 34.39
C GLY A 837 -22.00 37.44 35.57
N LYS A 838 -23.33 37.46 35.65
CA LYS A 838 -24.09 37.82 36.85
C LYS A 838 -25.32 36.93 36.97
N ASP A 839 -25.49 36.42 38.18
CA ASP A 839 -26.53 35.49 38.66
C ASP A 839 -27.97 36.02 38.55
N GLY A 840 -28.95 35.11 38.52
CA GLY A 840 -30.33 35.40 38.89
C GLY A 840 -31.37 34.36 38.45
N ALA A 841 -31.96 33.65 39.41
CA ALA A 841 -32.97 32.61 39.27
C ALA A 841 -34.38 33.09 38.82
N ALA A 842 -35.15 32.22 38.13
CA ALA A 842 -36.55 31.81 38.43
C ALA A 842 -37.36 31.33 37.20
N ALA A 843 -38.05 30.19 37.38
CA ALA A 843 -39.36 29.75 36.86
C ALA A 843 -39.79 29.89 35.37
N ALA A 844 -40.19 28.72 34.82
CA ALA A 844 -40.94 28.32 33.61
C ALA A 844 -42.19 29.17 33.17
N PRO A 845 -42.98 28.83 32.11
CA PRO A 845 -42.78 28.03 30.86
C PRO A 845 -43.38 28.70 29.56
N LEU A 846 -43.35 27.95 28.43
CA LEU A 846 -44.32 27.90 27.28
C LEU A 846 -43.96 28.51 25.88
N SER A 847 -43.93 27.59 24.89
CA SER A 847 -44.71 27.55 23.63
C SER A 847 -44.35 28.36 22.36
N GLU A 848 -44.19 27.57 21.28
CA GLU A 848 -44.75 27.68 19.91
C GLU A 848 -44.29 28.74 18.88
N GLU A 849 -43.69 28.18 17.81
CA GLU A 849 -43.98 28.40 16.36
C GLU A 849 -43.36 29.60 15.59
N PRO A 850 -43.22 29.46 14.25
CA PRO A 850 -42.07 29.93 13.49
C PRO A 850 -42.36 31.20 12.66
N SER A 851 -41.29 31.88 12.25
CA SER A 851 -41.39 32.93 11.22
C SER A 851 -40.27 32.79 10.19
N THR A 852 -40.71 32.39 9.01
CA THR A 852 -40.10 32.61 7.70
C THR A 852 -39.70 34.07 7.52
N ASP A 853 -38.50 34.35 7.02
CA ASP A 853 -38.25 35.55 6.20
C ASP A 853 -37.10 35.32 5.23
N MET A 854 -37.45 35.32 3.94
CA MET A 854 -36.57 35.49 2.80
C MET A 854 -36.04 36.93 2.79
N VAL A 855 -34.73 37.13 2.61
CA VAL A 855 -34.21 38.38 2.06
C VAL A 855 -33.21 38.09 0.94
N GLN A 856 -33.44 38.83 -0.13
CA GLN A 856 -32.98 38.70 -1.50
C GLN A 856 -31.47 38.92 -1.68
N ARG A 857 -30.87 38.08 -2.52
CA ARG A 857 -29.58 38.34 -3.18
C ARG A 857 -29.78 39.46 -4.22
N THR A 858 -28.93 40.47 -4.17
CA THR A 858 -28.77 41.45 -5.24
C THR A 858 -27.52 41.11 -6.05
N ASP A 859 -27.72 40.79 -7.32
CA ASP A 859 -26.69 40.65 -8.34
C ASP A 859 -26.01 41.99 -8.64
N SER A 860 -24.69 41.97 -8.73
CA SER A 860 -23.92 42.98 -9.46
C SER A 860 -22.93 42.29 -10.38
N PHE A 861 -23.11 42.58 -11.68
CA PHE A 861 -22.37 42.08 -12.84
C PHE A 861 -20.93 42.62 -12.90
N ASP A 862 -20.01 41.67 -13.17
CA ASP A 862 -19.01 41.66 -14.25
C ASP A 862 -17.65 42.36 -14.09
N SER A 863 -16.62 41.53 -13.95
CA SER A 863 -15.34 41.70 -14.66
C SER A 863 -14.60 40.36 -14.74
N ASN A 864 -14.47 39.86 -15.98
CA ASN A 864 -13.69 38.69 -16.40
C ASN A 864 -12.27 38.65 -15.81
N GLU A 865 -12.01 37.66 -14.97
CA GLU A 865 -10.69 37.06 -14.78
C GLU A 865 -10.85 35.54 -14.91
N ASP A 866 -9.94 34.92 -15.65
CA ASP A 866 -9.92 33.50 -15.95
C ASP A 866 -9.99 32.68 -14.65
N TYR A 867 -11.07 31.91 -14.48
CA TYR A 867 -11.18 30.93 -13.41
C TYR A 867 -10.19 29.80 -13.70
N ASN A 868 -9.06 29.86 -13.00
CA ASN A 868 -8.18 28.71 -12.81
C ASN A 868 -8.97 27.69 -11.98
N ASP A 869 -8.99 26.44 -12.44
CA ASP A 869 -9.70 25.27 -11.88
C ASP A 869 -9.13 24.80 -10.51
N GLY A 870 -8.69 25.76 -9.68
CA GLY A 870 -7.92 25.53 -8.46
C GLY A 870 -8.76 25.34 -7.20
N ASP A 871 -10.02 25.77 -7.17
CA ASP A 871 -10.80 25.80 -5.92
C ASP A 871 -11.49 24.47 -5.57
N ALA A 872 -11.71 23.58 -6.55
CA ALA A 872 -12.21 22.21 -6.27
C ALA A 872 -11.10 21.28 -5.73
N SER A 873 -9.83 21.60 -6.01
CA SER A 873 -8.66 20.84 -5.52
C SER A 873 -8.45 21.02 -4.01
N VAL A 874 -8.73 22.21 -3.47
CA VAL A 874 -8.39 22.55 -2.07
C VAL A 874 -9.20 21.74 -1.05
N LEU A 875 -10.43 21.31 -1.37
CA LEU A 875 -11.28 20.51 -0.47
C LEU A 875 -11.02 19.01 -0.56
N ALA A 876 -10.56 18.49 -1.70
CA ALA A 876 -10.10 17.11 -1.86
C ALA A 876 -8.80 16.81 -1.07
N GLU A 877 -8.11 17.86 -0.60
CA GLU A 877 -6.74 17.79 -0.09
C GLU A 877 -6.59 17.73 1.45
N VAL A 878 -7.66 18.00 2.21
CA VAL A 878 -7.65 17.99 3.69
C VAL A 878 -7.47 16.56 4.26
N TYR A 879 -7.79 15.52 3.48
CA TYR A 879 -7.73 14.11 3.87
C TYR A 879 -6.89 13.23 2.94
N GLY A 880 -5.96 13.77 2.15
CA GLY A 880 -5.16 12.98 1.19
C GLY A 880 -4.33 11.84 1.83
N SER A 881 -4.29 10.66 1.18
CA SER A 881 -3.58 9.48 1.70
C SER A 881 -2.09 9.71 1.56
N LEU A 882 -1.38 9.79 2.68
CA LEU A 882 0.08 9.88 2.66
C LEU A 882 0.70 8.57 2.15
N LEU A 883 0.02 7.44 2.40
CA LEU A 883 0.43 6.11 1.97
C LEU A 883 -0.60 5.54 0.97
N PRO A 884 -0.16 4.80 -0.07
CA PRO A 884 -1.08 4.07 -0.94
C PRO A 884 -1.74 2.92 -0.18
N VAL A 885 -2.81 2.34 -0.74
CA VAL A 885 -3.35 1.06 -0.26
C VAL A 885 -2.31 -0.02 -0.51
N ILE A 886 -1.94 -0.75 0.55
CA ILE A 886 -0.89 -1.78 0.53
C ILE A 886 -1.51 -3.16 0.48
N HIS A 887 -1.04 -3.95 -0.49
CA HIS A 887 -1.47 -5.31 -0.75
C HIS A 887 -0.37 -6.26 -0.33
N PHE A 888 -0.62 -6.94 0.78
CA PHE A 888 0.25 -8.01 1.21
C PHE A 888 -0.03 -9.29 0.42
N SER A 889 1.00 -10.12 0.24
CA SER A 889 0.83 -11.43 -0.37
C SER A 889 -0.18 -12.27 0.43
N GLN A 890 -0.88 -13.19 -0.24
CA GLN A 890 -1.86 -14.05 0.43
C GLN A 890 -1.24 -14.88 1.56
N GLU A 891 0.03 -15.24 1.44
CA GLU A 891 0.77 -15.96 2.48
C GLU A 891 1.04 -15.06 3.69
N HIS A 892 1.42 -13.80 3.47
CA HIS A 892 1.58 -12.83 4.56
C HIS A 892 0.24 -12.59 5.30
N SER A 893 -0.85 -12.33 4.57
CA SER A 893 -2.18 -12.15 5.18
C SER A 893 -2.60 -13.37 6.00
N LYS A 894 -2.35 -14.59 5.51
CA LYS A 894 -2.62 -15.82 6.28
C LYS A 894 -1.83 -15.88 7.59
N ARG A 895 -0.53 -15.55 7.55
CA ARG A 895 0.32 -15.52 8.76
C ARG A 895 -0.18 -14.48 9.76
N LYS A 896 -0.49 -13.27 9.29
CA LYS A 896 -1.04 -12.20 10.13
C LYS A 896 -2.35 -12.63 10.80
N ARG A 897 -3.29 -13.22 10.06
CA ARG A 897 -4.56 -13.70 10.60
C ARG A 897 -4.38 -14.80 11.65
N LYS A 898 -3.40 -15.69 11.48
CA LYS A 898 -3.04 -16.68 12.51
C LYS A 898 -2.48 -16.03 13.77
N ALA A 899 -1.62 -15.01 13.64
CA ALA A 899 -1.11 -14.26 14.78
C ALA A 899 -2.24 -13.55 15.56
N ILE A 900 -3.20 -12.95 14.85
CA ILE A 900 -4.41 -12.38 15.46
C ILE A 900 -5.23 -13.45 16.18
N LEU A 901 -5.43 -14.63 15.58
CA LEU A 901 -6.16 -15.72 16.21
C LEU A 901 -5.47 -16.25 17.48
N ILE A 902 -4.13 -16.31 17.49
CA ILE A 902 -3.35 -16.65 18.70
C ILE A 902 -3.64 -15.62 19.80
N LYS A 903 -3.65 -14.32 19.48
CA LYS A 903 -3.99 -13.25 20.42
C LYS A 903 -5.42 -13.39 20.98
N VAL A 904 -6.39 -13.75 20.13
CA VAL A 904 -7.77 -14.06 20.56
C VAL A 904 -7.78 -15.21 21.57
N TRP A 905 -7.12 -16.33 21.26
CA TRP A 905 -7.08 -17.49 22.15
C TRP A 905 -6.41 -17.17 23.49
N LEU A 906 -5.32 -16.41 23.49
CA LEU A 906 -4.65 -15.99 24.72
C LEU A 906 -5.50 -15.04 25.56
N THR A 907 -6.28 -14.15 24.92
CA THR A 907 -7.24 -13.27 25.61
C THR A 907 -8.33 -14.10 26.30
N ILE A 908 -8.89 -15.10 25.60
CA ILE A 908 -9.88 -16.04 26.14
C ILE A 908 -9.29 -16.88 27.27
N ALA A 909 -8.07 -17.39 27.11
CA ALA A 909 -7.36 -18.14 28.15
C ALA A 909 -7.18 -17.29 29.43
N GLY A 910 -6.88 -16.01 29.28
CA GLY A 910 -6.82 -15.04 30.37
C GLY A 910 -8.15 -14.92 31.13
N PHE A 911 -9.27 -14.82 30.43
CA PHE A 911 -10.60 -14.79 31.05
C PHE A 911 -10.91 -16.09 31.80
N TYR A 912 -10.67 -17.24 31.20
CA TYR A 912 -10.87 -18.55 31.86
C TYR A 912 -9.99 -18.68 33.11
N ARG A 913 -8.73 -18.28 33.04
CA ARG A 913 -7.79 -18.30 34.16
C ARG A 913 -8.30 -17.45 35.32
N ARG A 914 -8.74 -16.21 35.05
CA ARG A 914 -9.27 -15.29 36.07
C ARG A 914 -10.64 -15.72 36.62
N ALA A 915 -11.42 -16.46 35.84
CA ALA A 915 -12.66 -17.11 36.30
C ALA A 915 -12.44 -18.41 37.10
N GLY A 916 -11.20 -18.89 37.23
CA GLY A 916 -10.88 -20.16 37.91
C GLY A 916 -11.15 -21.42 37.07
N LEU A 917 -11.48 -21.26 35.78
CA LEU A 917 -11.73 -22.35 34.83
C LEU A 917 -10.40 -22.85 34.23
N VAL A 918 -9.57 -23.48 35.06
CA VAL A 918 -8.20 -23.87 34.71
C VAL A 918 -8.14 -24.84 33.52
N ALA A 919 -9.06 -25.81 33.44
CA ALA A 919 -9.07 -26.79 32.37
C ALA A 919 -9.35 -26.15 31.00
N ASP A 920 -10.29 -25.20 30.95
CA ASP A 920 -10.66 -24.49 29.71
C ASP A 920 -9.56 -23.51 29.31
N ALA A 921 -8.94 -22.83 30.28
CA ALA A 921 -7.76 -22.00 30.05
C ALA A 921 -6.59 -22.81 29.47
N GLN A 922 -6.36 -24.03 29.98
CA GLN A 922 -5.34 -24.93 29.44
C GLN A 922 -5.64 -25.33 28.00
N GLN A 923 -6.91 -25.62 27.66
CA GLN A 923 -7.33 -25.93 26.30
C GLN A 923 -7.12 -24.75 25.35
N ALA A 924 -7.52 -23.54 25.75
CA ALA A 924 -7.30 -22.33 24.96
C ALA A 924 -5.80 -22.07 24.70
N CYS A 925 -4.94 -22.27 25.72
CA CYS A 925 -3.49 -22.19 25.53
C CYS A 925 -2.94 -23.29 24.59
N THR A 926 -3.51 -24.49 24.59
CA THR A 926 -3.10 -25.54 23.64
C THR A 926 -3.51 -25.23 22.20
N GLU A 927 -4.69 -24.62 21.98
CA GLU A 927 -5.10 -24.18 20.65
C GLU A 927 -4.17 -23.08 20.12
N ALA A 928 -3.86 -22.08 20.95
CA ALA A 928 -2.87 -21.05 20.61
C ALA A 928 -1.51 -21.68 20.26
N GLN A 929 -1.03 -22.63 21.05
CA GLN A 929 0.24 -23.32 20.81
C GLN A 929 0.24 -24.11 19.48
N ASN A 930 -0.85 -24.81 19.15
CA ASN A 930 -0.97 -25.56 17.90
C ASN A 930 -0.87 -24.64 16.68
N ILE A 931 -1.49 -23.45 16.75
CA ILE A 931 -1.43 -22.46 15.67
C ILE A 931 -0.01 -21.91 15.52
N VAL A 932 0.69 -21.60 16.61
CA VAL A 932 2.10 -21.14 16.55
C VAL A 932 3.01 -22.22 15.95
N GLN A 933 2.84 -23.49 16.32
CA GLN A 933 3.59 -24.61 15.74
C GLN A 933 3.33 -24.77 14.23
N ALA A 934 2.08 -24.61 13.80
CA ALA A 934 1.74 -24.63 12.39
C ALA A 934 2.39 -23.47 11.63
N LEU A 935 2.42 -22.27 12.25
CA LEU A 935 3.07 -21.08 11.69
C LEU A 935 4.58 -21.27 11.56
N GLU A 936 5.26 -21.80 12.58
CA GLU A 936 6.69 -22.13 12.55
C GLU A 936 7.00 -23.14 11.43
N ALA A 937 6.19 -24.20 11.31
CA ALA A 937 6.35 -25.20 10.26
C ALA A 937 6.18 -24.61 8.86
N GLU A 938 5.26 -23.65 8.66
CA GLU A 938 5.10 -22.94 7.39
C GLU A 938 6.33 -22.10 7.06
N ILE A 939 6.85 -21.34 8.02
CA ILE A 939 8.05 -20.50 7.81
C ILE A 939 9.29 -21.34 7.53
N LEU A 940 9.47 -22.46 8.23
CA LEU A 940 10.59 -23.37 7.99
C LEU A 940 10.53 -24.06 6.61
N ASN A 941 9.34 -24.18 6.03
CA ASN A 941 9.13 -24.72 4.69
C ASN A 941 9.20 -23.64 3.60
N ASP A 942 9.25 -22.36 3.95
CA ASP A 942 9.40 -21.27 3.00
C ASP A 942 10.81 -21.28 2.39
N THR A 943 10.86 -21.29 1.06
CA THR A 943 12.10 -21.36 0.29
C THR A 943 12.65 -19.98 -0.11
N THR A 944 11.89 -18.91 0.16
CA THR A 944 12.25 -17.54 -0.25
C THR A 944 13.35 -16.91 0.60
N GLY A 945 13.53 -17.36 1.85
CA GLY A 945 14.54 -16.84 2.78
C GLY A 945 14.25 -15.43 3.31
N ASN A 946 13.07 -14.86 3.00
CA ASN A 946 12.69 -13.50 3.39
C ASN A 946 12.00 -13.42 4.76
N VAL A 947 11.71 -14.56 5.39
CA VAL A 947 10.99 -14.64 6.66
C VAL A 947 11.90 -15.19 7.76
N SER A 948 11.97 -14.48 8.88
CA SER A 948 12.74 -14.86 10.06
C SER A 948 11.82 -15.35 11.17
N LEU A 949 12.26 -16.35 11.93
CA LEU A 949 11.52 -16.79 13.13
C LEU A 949 11.64 -15.76 14.28
N ARG A 950 12.80 -15.11 14.37
CA ARG A 950 13.21 -14.25 15.50
C ARG A 950 12.88 -12.78 15.31
N GLU A 951 12.85 -12.32 14.07
CA GLU A 951 12.60 -10.92 13.73
C GLU A 951 11.23 -10.85 13.06
N ALA A 952 10.40 -9.92 13.51
CA ALA A 952 9.12 -9.65 12.86
C ALA A 952 9.40 -9.14 11.45
N GLY A 953 8.71 -9.70 10.45
CA GLY A 953 8.76 -9.19 9.09
C GLY A 953 8.12 -7.81 8.99
N TRP A 954 8.29 -7.15 7.84
CA TRP A 954 7.60 -5.90 7.55
C TRP A 954 6.07 -6.05 7.71
N GLY A 955 5.44 -5.16 8.47
CA GLY A 955 4.00 -5.15 8.73
C GLY A 955 3.50 -6.22 9.73
N GLU A 956 4.39 -7.02 10.31
CA GLU A 956 4.07 -7.93 11.41
C GLU A 956 4.33 -7.24 12.75
N THR A 957 3.39 -7.35 13.70
CA THR A 957 3.52 -6.74 15.03
C THR A 957 4.45 -7.52 15.96
N LYS A 958 4.51 -8.84 15.79
CA LYS A 958 5.26 -9.77 16.63
C LYS A 958 5.92 -10.85 15.77
N SER A 959 7.12 -11.27 16.19
CA SER A 959 7.80 -12.42 15.59
C SER A 959 7.18 -13.74 16.05
N THR A 960 7.43 -14.84 15.34
CA THR A 960 6.93 -16.16 15.76
C THR A 960 7.51 -16.63 17.10
N GLU A 961 8.76 -16.27 17.40
CA GLU A 961 9.40 -16.54 18.69
C GLU A 961 8.75 -15.71 19.82
N GLU A 962 8.35 -14.48 19.53
CA GLU A 962 7.59 -13.66 20.48
C GLU A 962 6.18 -14.23 20.74
N LEU A 963 5.50 -14.74 19.71
CA LEU A 963 4.21 -15.44 19.88
C LEU A 963 4.36 -16.73 20.72
N TYR A 964 5.46 -17.46 20.55
CA TYR A 964 5.79 -18.58 21.45
C TYR A 964 5.97 -18.11 22.88
N ALA A 965 6.68 -16.99 23.08
CA ALA A 965 6.89 -16.42 24.40
C ALA A 965 5.56 -15.96 25.05
N ASP A 966 4.62 -15.39 24.29
CA ASP A 966 3.28 -15.03 24.78
C ASP A 966 2.53 -16.28 25.29
N VAL A 967 2.54 -17.38 24.52
CA VAL A 967 1.89 -18.65 24.90
C VAL A 967 2.51 -19.22 26.18
N TRP A 968 3.84 -19.23 26.27
CA TRP A 968 4.53 -19.72 27.46
C TRP A 968 4.35 -18.81 28.67
N ALA A 969 4.23 -17.50 28.47
CA ALA A 969 3.94 -16.55 29.53
C ALA A 969 2.54 -16.78 30.13
N GLU A 970 1.51 -16.99 29.31
CA GLU A 970 0.17 -17.33 29.82
C GLU A 970 0.13 -18.71 30.49
N LYS A 971 0.90 -19.69 30.00
CA LYS A 971 1.09 -20.97 30.72
C LYS A 971 1.75 -20.78 32.08
N GLY A 972 2.75 -19.90 32.16
CA GLY A 972 3.38 -19.52 33.44
C GLY A 972 2.34 -18.98 34.42
N TYR A 973 1.48 -18.05 33.98
CA TYR A 973 0.39 -17.56 34.82
C TYR A 973 -0.68 -18.60 35.16
N LEU A 974 -0.98 -19.53 34.25
CA LEU A 974 -1.85 -20.66 34.54
C LEU A 974 -1.26 -21.54 35.65
N SER A 975 0.04 -21.84 35.58
CA SER A 975 0.78 -22.60 36.59
C SER A 975 0.79 -21.86 37.95
N VAL A 976 0.92 -20.53 37.95
CA VAL A 976 0.76 -19.71 39.18
C VAL A 976 -0.65 -19.85 39.74
N ALA A 977 -1.69 -19.72 38.91
CA ALA A 977 -3.09 -19.87 39.33
C ALA A 977 -3.40 -21.27 39.88
N CYS A 978 -2.70 -22.30 39.42
CA CYS A 978 -2.79 -23.68 39.93
C CYS A 978 -2.04 -23.90 41.25
N GLY A 979 -1.35 -22.88 41.79
CA GLY A 979 -0.50 -23.02 42.98
C GLY A 979 0.78 -23.81 42.74
N LYS A 980 1.30 -23.82 41.50
CA LYS A 980 2.50 -24.56 41.08
C LYS A 980 3.63 -23.62 40.63
N PRO A 981 4.27 -22.89 41.55
CA PRO A 981 5.25 -21.85 41.23
C PRO A 981 6.54 -22.37 40.58
N TYR A 982 6.92 -23.64 40.80
CA TYR A 982 8.09 -24.23 40.14
C TYR A 982 7.85 -24.59 38.67
N GLU A 983 6.64 -25.05 38.34
CA GLU A 983 6.22 -25.23 36.94
C GLU A 983 6.16 -23.85 36.26
N ALA A 984 5.52 -22.86 36.92
CA ALA A 984 5.46 -21.49 36.42
C ALA A 984 6.84 -20.88 36.14
N ARG A 985 7.81 -21.10 37.03
CA ARG A 985 9.19 -20.66 36.83
C ARG A 985 9.78 -21.25 35.55
N ALA A 986 9.61 -22.55 35.32
CA ALA A 986 10.12 -23.22 34.12
C ALA A 986 9.42 -22.72 32.85
N ASP A 987 8.11 -22.47 32.92
CA ASP A 987 7.33 -21.91 31.81
C ASP A 987 7.82 -20.49 31.45
N PHE A 988 8.02 -19.60 32.44
CA PHE A 988 8.57 -18.27 32.20
C PHE A 988 10.02 -18.30 31.70
N GLU A 989 10.86 -19.19 32.24
CA GLU A 989 12.22 -19.39 31.72
C GLU A 989 12.18 -19.83 30.25
N THR A 990 11.24 -20.70 29.88
CA THR A 990 11.01 -21.14 28.49
C THR A 990 10.56 -19.98 27.61
N ALA A 991 9.63 -19.14 28.08
CA ALA A 991 9.23 -17.92 27.36
C ALA A 991 10.44 -17.02 27.05
N LEU A 992 11.35 -16.82 28.02
CA LEU A 992 12.56 -16.01 27.83
C LEU A 992 13.63 -16.68 26.95
N THR A 993 13.56 -18.00 26.71
CA THR A 993 14.42 -18.65 25.71
C THR A 993 14.02 -18.29 24.29
N HIS A 994 12.72 -18.06 24.06
CA HIS A 994 12.18 -17.64 22.78
C HIS A 994 12.36 -16.12 22.58
N PHE A 995 11.92 -15.31 23.54
CA PHE A 995 12.04 -13.85 23.50
C PHE A 995 12.63 -13.28 24.80
N PRO A 996 13.92 -12.89 24.82
CA PRO A 996 14.62 -12.49 26.05
C PRO A 996 14.06 -11.25 26.75
N ASP A 997 13.47 -10.32 25.99
CA ASP A 997 12.99 -9.03 26.48
C ASP A 997 11.47 -9.03 26.75
N HIS A 998 10.87 -10.23 26.94
CA HIS A 998 9.43 -10.37 27.13
C HIS A 998 8.96 -9.78 28.47
N PRO A 999 8.11 -8.72 28.48
CA PRO A 999 7.77 -8.01 29.70
C PRO A 999 7.09 -8.91 30.73
N VAL A 1000 6.04 -9.61 30.31
CA VAL A 1000 5.21 -10.46 31.18
C VAL A 1000 6.02 -11.59 31.82
N ALA A 1001 6.84 -12.30 31.04
CA ALA A 1001 7.65 -13.40 31.54
C ALA A 1001 8.78 -12.92 32.45
N ILE A 1002 9.39 -11.75 32.18
CA ILE A 1002 10.38 -11.14 33.09
C ILE A 1002 9.75 -10.81 34.44
N VAL A 1003 8.58 -10.15 34.44
CA VAL A 1003 7.86 -9.78 35.68
C VAL A 1003 7.49 -11.03 36.46
N GLY A 1004 6.80 -11.99 35.83
CA GLY A 1004 6.37 -13.23 36.47
C GLY A 1004 7.53 -14.09 37.01
N LEU A 1005 8.63 -14.21 36.25
CA LEU A 1005 9.84 -14.90 36.71
C LEU A 1005 10.49 -14.16 37.89
N SER A 1006 10.58 -12.84 37.81
CA SER A 1006 11.23 -12.03 38.85
C SER A 1006 10.49 -12.10 40.18
N ASP A 1007 9.17 -12.13 40.16
CA ASP A 1007 8.38 -12.32 41.39
C ASP A 1007 8.66 -13.67 42.07
N ILE A 1008 8.71 -14.75 41.29
CA ILE A 1008 9.05 -16.08 41.81
C ILE A 1008 10.48 -16.11 42.35
N LEU A 1009 11.44 -15.47 41.67
CA LEU A 1009 12.83 -15.38 42.13
C LEU A 1009 12.96 -14.57 43.44
N LEU A 1010 12.18 -13.51 43.60
CA LEU A 1010 12.14 -12.72 44.85
C LEU A 1010 11.43 -13.48 45.98
N ASP A 1011 10.43 -14.31 45.67
CA ASP A 1011 9.81 -15.23 46.65
C ASP A 1011 10.79 -16.32 47.12
N ILE A 1012 11.64 -16.82 46.22
CA ILE A 1012 12.74 -17.74 46.55
C ILE A 1012 13.77 -17.05 47.45
N TYR A 1013 14.12 -15.80 47.16
CA TYR A 1013 15.07 -15.04 47.97
C TYR A 1013 14.56 -14.79 49.40
N SER A 1014 13.30 -14.34 49.50
CA SER A 1014 12.62 -14.03 50.76
C SER A 1014 12.17 -15.27 51.55
N GLU A 1015 12.49 -16.47 51.07
CA GLU A 1015 12.09 -17.76 51.65
C GLU A 1015 10.56 -17.95 51.78
N LYS A 1016 9.76 -17.16 51.05
CA LYS A 1016 8.31 -17.40 50.90
C LYS A 1016 8.04 -18.68 50.12
N LEU A 1017 8.90 -18.97 49.14
CA LEU A 1017 8.86 -20.21 48.37
C LEU A 1017 9.96 -21.17 48.83
N LEU A 1018 9.56 -22.29 49.43
CA LEU A 1018 10.46 -23.33 49.93
C LEU A 1018 10.85 -24.32 48.81
N PRO A 1019 12.08 -24.87 48.81
CA PRO A 1019 12.52 -25.83 47.80
C PRO A 1019 11.56 -27.04 47.70
N PRO A 1020 11.37 -27.61 46.49
CA PRO A 1020 10.52 -28.78 46.35
C PRO A 1020 11.12 -29.94 47.19
N PRO A 1021 10.29 -30.73 47.90
CA PRO A 1021 10.79 -31.82 48.71
C PRO A 1021 11.52 -32.85 47.84
N VAL A 1022 12.73 -33.23 48.25
CA VAL A 1022 13.62 -34.18 47.52
C VAL A 1022 13.00 -35.58 47.39
N VAL A 1023 11.95 -35.86 48.17
CA VAL A 1023 11.16 -37.09 48.08
C VAL A 1023 9.73 -36.69 47.71
N PRO A 1024 9.15 -37.16 46.59
CA PRO A 1024 7.74 -36.94 46.30
C PRO A 1024 6.93 -37.52 47.47
N SER A 1025 6.04 -36.72 48.04
CA SER A 1025 5.12 -37.17 49.08
C SER A 1025 4.28 -38.31 48.50
N PHE A 1026 4.55 -39.54 48.92
CA PHE A 1026 3.65 -40.67 48.70
C PHE A 1026 2.34 -40.35 49.42
N ASN A 1027 1.29 -39.97 48.67
CA ASN A 1027 -0.06 -39.82 49.20
C ASN A 1027 -0.55 -41.19 49.68
N LEU A 1028 -0.60 -41.37 50.99
CA LEU A 1028 -1.04 -42.62 51.64
C LEU A 1028 -2.55 -42.89 51.50
N GLU A 1029 -3.32 -41.96 50.93
CA GLU A 1029 -4.79 -42.02 50.92
C GLU A 1029 -5.37 -42.81 49.74
N GLU A 1030 -4.61 -43.06 48.67
CA GLU A 1030 -5.10 -43.86 47.52
C GLU A 1030 -4.84 -45.37 47.64
N SER A 1031 -4.23 -45.86 48.73
CA SER A 1031 -3.85 -47.27 48.88
C SER A 1031 -4.62 -48.05 49.96
N ILE A 1032 -5.71 -47.52 50.52
CA ILE A 1032 -6.49 -48.22 51.58
C ILE A 1032 -7.47 -49.27 51.02
N LEU A 1033 -7.47 -49.56 49.72
CA LEU A 1033 -8.25 -50.68 49.16
C LEU A 1033 -7.34 -51.65 48.38
N GLY A 1034 -6.79 -52.66 49.07
CA GLY A 1034 -6.14 -53.80 48.40
C GLY A 1034 -5.17 -54.62 49.26
N ASP A 1035 -5.73 -55.49 50.10
CA ASP A 1035 -5.24 -56.79 50.56
C ASP A 1035 -3.73 -57.12 50.77
N ASN A 1036 -3.47 -57.56 52.01
CA ASN A 1036 -2.67 -58.72 52.45
C ASN A 1036 -1.23 -58.92 51.93
N SER A 1037 -0.25 -58.57 52.77
CA SER A 1037 0.83 -59.51 53.14
C SER A 1037 1.60 -59.09 54.40
N THR A 1038 2.05 -60.12 55.13
CA THR A 1038 2.75 -60.19 56.42
C THR A 1038 3.99 -59.29 56.61
N PRO A 1039 4.35 -58.94 57.87
CA PRO A 1039 5.49 -58.08 58.17
C PRO A 1039 6.81 -58.87 58.08
N LEU A 1040 7.75 -58.39 57.27
CA LEU A 1040 9.14 -58.87 57.27
C LEU A 1040 10.06 -57.85 57.91
N GLN A 1041 10.82 -58.37 58.88
CA GLN A 1041 11.82 -57.68 59.69
C GLN A 1041 12.87 -56.93 58.86
N ALA A 1042 13.20 -55.74 59.34
CA ALA A 1042 14.33 -54.93 58.92
C ALA A 1042 15.66 -55.66 59.16
N THR A 1043 16.41 -55.94 58.09
CA THR A 1043 17.88 -55.97 58.11
C THR A 1043 18.44 -55.59 56.73
N SER A 1044 19.43 -54.70 56.74
CA SER A 1044 20.46 -54.35 55.71
C SER A 1044 20.56 -52.83 55.57
N LYS A 1045 21.50 -52.17 56.28
CA LYS A 1045 22.83 -51.79 55.74
C LYS A 1045 22.79 -51.49 54.24
N PHE A 1046 22.55 -50.23 53.90
CA PHE A 1046 22.91 -49.68 52.60
C PHE A 1046 24.26 -48.94 52.69
N PRO A 1047 25.11 -49.03 51.66
CA PRO A 1047 26.44 -48.42 51.65
C PRO A 1047 26.38 -46.91 51.44
N GLU A 1048 27.28 -46.17 52.08
CA GLU A 1048 27.48 -44.74 51.83
C GLU A 1048 27.88 -44.50 50.37
N LEU A 1049 27.11 -43.64 49.68
CA LEU A 1049 27.45 -43.15 48.35
C LEU A 1049 28.47 -42.01 48.49
N PRO A 1050 29.49 -41.94 47.60
CA PRO A 1050 30.58 -40.98 47.72
C PRO A 1050 30.11 -39.55 47.47
N SER A 1051 30.40 -38.66 48.40
CA SER A 1051 30.14 -37.22 48.37
C SER A 1051 31.21 -36.45 47.55
N GLN A 1052 31.34 -36.79 46.27
CA GLN A 1052 32.19 -36.01 45.34
C GLN A 1052 31.45 -35.73 44.02
N PRO A 1053 31.42 -34.45 43.55
CA PRO A 1053 30.87 -34.13 42.25
C PRO A 1053 31.77 -34.69 41.15
N LEU A 1054 31.16 -35.42 40.21
CA LEU A 1054 31.81 -35.95 39.03
C LEU A 1054 32.26 -34.79 38.12
N GLY A 1055 33.55 -34.69 37.79
CA GLY A 1055 33.98 -33.96 36.59
C GLY A 1055 34.94 -32.77 36.72
N LEU A 1056 35.81 -32.69 37.74
CA LEU A 1056 37.02 -31.86 37.65
C LEU A 1056 38.24 -32.64 38.13
N GLY A 1057 39.04 -33.10 37.16
CA GLY A 1057 40.26 -33.87 37.41
C GLY A 1057 41.35 -33.03 38.07
N THR A 1058 41.78 -33.46 39.26
CA THR A 1058 42.96 -32.90 39.92
C THR A 1058 44.21 -33.62 39.43
N ARG A 1059 45.09 -32.85 38.79
CA ARG A 1059 46.41 -33.28 38.34
C ARG A 1059 47.33 -33.41 39.56
N LYS A 1060 47.75 -34.64 39.87
CA LYS A 1060 48.85 -34.95 40.81
C LYS A 1060 50.14 -34.27 40.37
N VAL A 1061 50.88 -33.69 41.31
CA VAL A 1061 52.35 -33.71 41.33
C VAL A 1061 52.80 -33.99 42.78
N GLU A 1062 53.72 -34.94 42.90
CA GLU A 1062 54.20 -35.59 44.11
C GLU A 1062 55.45 -34.91 44.71
N GLY A 1063 55.71 -35.24 45.98
CA GLY A 1063 57.04 -35.31 46.62
C GLY A 1063 57.36 -34.10 47.51
N LYS A 1064 57.96 -34.23 48.70
CA LYS A 1064 58.54 -35.36 49.45
C LYS A 1064 58.73 -34.89 50.90
N LEU A 1065 58.93 -35.86 51.79
CA LEU A 1065 59.02 -35.79 53.26
C LEU A 1065 60.25 -35.05 53.85
N GLU A 1066 60.17 -34.88 55.18
CA GLU A 1066 61.22 -34.80 56.24
C GLU A 1066 61.38 -33.41 56.89
N LYS A 1067 61.73 -33.25 58.18
CA LYS A 1067 61.48 -33.90 59.50
C LYS A 1067 62.18 -32.95 60.54
N GLU A 1068 61.96 -33.17 61.84
CA GLU A 1068 62.69 -32.59 63.03
C GLU A 1068 62.30 -31.16 63.45
N GLU A 1069 61.82 -30.85 64.66
CA GLU A 1069 62.13 -31.14 66.09
C GLU A 1069 62.89 -30.00 66.81
N ASP A 1070 62.39 -29.74 68.03
CA ASP A 1070 63.01 -29.12 69.21
C ASP A 1070 63.02 -27.60 69.50
N ASN A 1071 62.05 -27.22 70.36
CA ASN A 1071 62.20 -26.88 71.80
C ASN A 1071 62.96 -25.64 72.33
N LEU A 1072 62.15 -24.82 73.02
CA LEU A 1072 62.27 -24.18 74.35
C LEU A 1072 63.09 -22.90 74.65
N GLU A 1073 62.30 -21.87 75.03
CA GLU A 1073 62.36 -21.05 76.27
C GLU A 1073 63.35 -19.87 76.46
N ASN A 1074 62.78 -18.64 76.46
CA ASN A 1074 62.33 -17.85 77.64
C ASN A 1074 62.73 -16.35 77.71
N GLY A 1075 61.70 -15.50 77.97
CA GLY A 1075 61.74 -14.21 78.69
C GLY A 1075 61.86 -12.92 77.85
N MET A 1076 61.10 -11.82 78.05
CA MET A 1076 59.94 -11.46 78.87
C MET A 1076 59.39 -10.07 78.40
N ALA A 1077 58.07 -9.86 78.53
CA ALA A 1077 57.31 -8.59 78.65
C ALA A 1077 56.99 -7.68 77.43
N ALA A 1078 55.74 -7.77 76.93
CA ALA A 1078 54.81 -6.64 76.76
C ALA A 1078 53.35 -7.10 76.45
N LEU A 1079 52.45 -6.80 77.40
CA LEU A 1079 51.03 -6.43 77.27
C LEU A 1079 50.02 -7.27 76.43
N LYS A 1080 49.14 -7.95 77.20
CA LYS A 1080 47.78 -8.46 76.92
C LYS A 1080 47.04 -7.89 75.69
N LEU A 1081 46.75 -8.76 74.71
CA LEU A 1081 45.47 -8.79 74.00
C LEU A 1081 45.08 -10.26 73.68
N LYS A 1082 43.83 -10.62 73.98
CA LYS A 1082 43.22 -11.94 73.77
C LYS A 1082 43.13 -12.28 72.28
N SER A 1083 43.65 -13.43 71.86
CA SER A 1083 43.30 -14.07 70.60
C SER A 1083 42.05 -14.94 70.79
N ILE A 1084 40.90 -14.45 70.32
CA ILE A 1084 39.67 -15.22 70.11
C ILE A 1084 39.36 -15.14 68.61
N SER A 1085 39.31 -16.32 67.98
CA SER A 1085 38.70 -16.72 66.69
C SER A 1085 38.46 -15.66 65.60
N SER A 1086 38.96 -15.91 64.38
CA SER A 1086 38.43 -15.26 63.17
C SER A 1086 37.73 -16.26 62.23
N PRO A 1087 36.65 -15.83 61.55
CA PRO A 1087 35.50 -16.66 61.21
C PRO A 1087 35.26 -16.66 59.70
N ASN A 1088 35.62 -17.72 58.97
CA ASN A 1088 35.32 -17.75 57.53
C ASN A 1088 35.16 -19.14 56.91
N ARG A 1089 34.66 -20.11 57.69
CA ARG A 1089 33.95 -21.26 57.12
C ARG A 1089 32.48 -20.96 57.29
N GLY A 1090 31.76 -20.74 56.18
CA GLY A 1090 30.31 -20.67 56.21
C GLY A 1090 29.72 -21.93 56.87
N PRO A 1091 28.48 -21.87 57.38
CA PRO A 1091 27.84 -23.04 57.98
C PRO A 1091 27.89 -24.21 56.99
N GLU A 1092 28.32 -25.37 57.48
CA GLU A 1092 28.36 -26.62 56.72
C GLU A 1092 26.94 -26.88 56.20
N LEU A 1093 26.77 -26.87 54.86
CA LEU A 1093 25.45 -26.98 54.25
C LEU A 1093 24.80 -28.30 54.69
N PRO A 1094 23.54 -28.28 55.17
CA PRO A 1094 22.84 -29.51 55.51
C PRO A 1094 22.77 -30.40 54.27
N PRO A 1095 22.81 -31.73 54.43
CA PRO A 1095 22.58 -32.65 53.33
C PRO A 1095 21.27 -32.30 52.60
N PRO A 1096 21.17 -32.44 51.27
CA PRO A 1096 20.03 -31.92 50.48
C PRO A 1096 18.67 -32.44 50.95
N HIS A 1097 18.62 -33.61 51.58
CA HIS A 1097 17.40 -34.21 52.15
C HIS A 1097 16.97 -33.62 53.52
N LYS A 1098 17.76 -32.71 54.12
CA LYS A 1098 17.49 -31.99 55.37
C LYS A 1098 17.44 -30.47 55.19
N ALA A 1099 17.62 -29.96 53.98
CA ALA A 1099 17.64 -28.53 53.70
C ALA A 1099 16.20 -27.98 53.71
N THR A 1100 15.88 -27.17 54.72
CA THR A 1100 14.60 -26.43 54.83
C THR A 1100 14.60 -25.13 54.03
N SER A 1101 15.76 -24.61 53.64
CA SER A 1101 15.90 -23.42 52.80
C SER A 1101 17.06 -23.57 51.81
N LEU A 1102 16.99 -22.83 50.70
CA LEU A 1102 18.05 -22.82 49.69
C LEU A 1102 19.33 -22.15 50.24
N PRO A 1103 20.52 -22.59 49.79
CA PRO A 1103 21.78 -21.95 50.15
C PRO A 1103 21.72 -20.44 49.93
N LEU A 1104 22.34 -19.67 50.84
CA LEU A 1104 22.34 -18.20 50.75
C LEU A 1104 22.87 -17.70 49.39
N HIS A 1105 23.85 -18.39 48.82
CA HIS A 1105 24.39 -18.09 47.51
C HIS A 1105 23.32 -18.16 46.40
N ASP A 1106 22.49 -19.20 46.40
CA ASP A 1106 21.48 -19.41 45.35
C ASP A 1106 20.32 -18.43 45.51
N ARG A 1107 20.00 -18.04 46.75
CA ARG A 1107 19.04 -16.97 47.04
C ARG A 1107 19.53 -15.61 46.55
N LEU A 1108 20.79 -15.27 46.84
CA LEU A 1108 21.40 -14.03 46.33
C LEU A 1108 21.44 -14.03 44.80
N ALA A 1109 21.76 -15.17 44.17
CA ALA A 1109 21.73 -15.31 42.71
C ALA A 1109 20.31 -15.09 42.14
N ALA A 1110 19.26 -15.59 42.82
CA ALA A 1110 17.88 -15.36 42.41
C ALA A 1110 17.51 -13.86 42.45
N ARG A 1111 17.84 -13.17 43.55
CA ARG A 1111 17.62 -11.72 43.68
C ARG A 1111 18.38 -10.92 42.62
N ASP A 1112 19.67 -11.22 42.44
CA ASP A 1112 20.51 -10.48 41.49
C ASP A 1112 20.09 -10.73 40.03
N ARG A 1113 19.60 -11.94 39.72
CA ARG A 1113 18.98 -12.24 38.42
C ARG A 1113 17.68 -11.46 38.21
N ALA A 1114 16.78 -11.44 39.19
CA ALA A 1114 15.54 -10.66 39.13
C ALA A 1114 15.84 -9.16 38.92
N TYR A 1115 16.76 -8.61 39.70
CA TYR A 1115 17.22 -7.22 39.53
C TYR A 1115 17.79 -6.96 38.13
N GLY A 1116 18.64 -7.85 37.61
CA GLY A 1116 19.24 -7.71 36.29
C GLY A 1116 18.22 -7.70 35.16
N LEU A 1117 17.23 -8.60 35.21
CA LEU A 1117 16.15 -8.66 34.22
C LEU A 1117 15.26 -7.41 34.28
N LEU A 1118 14.79 -7.03 35.47
CA LEU A 1118 13.90 -5.89 35.66
C LEU A 1118 14.58 -4.56 35.35
N SER A 1119 15.84 -4.38 35.74
CA SER A 1119 16.61 -3.18 35.39
C SER A 1119 16.91 -3.08 33.90
N GLY A 1120 16.95 -4.21 33.18
CA GLY A 1120 17.03 -4.22 31.72
C GLY A 1120 15.69 -3.80 31.11
N LEU A 1121 14.61 -4.48 31.52
CA LEU A 1121 13.26 -4.26 31.02
C LEU A 1121 12.79 -2.80 31.17
N THR A 1122 12.97 -2.17 32.34
CA THR A 1122 12.49 -0.80 32.57
C THR A 1122 13.22 0.29 31.76
N LYS A 1123 14.34 -0.06 31.11
CA LYS A 1123 15.02 0.81 30.15
C LYS A 1123 14.45 0.70 28.74
N LEU A 1124 13.83 -0.43 28.41
CA LEU A 1124 13.11 -0.65 27.15
C LEU A 1124 11.81 0.16 27.14
N GLY A 1125 11.31 0.55 25.97
CA GLY A 1125 10.01 1.23 25.87
C GLY A 1125 8.85 0.40 26.41
N THR A 1126 8.84 -0.90 26.12
CA THR A 1126 7.83 -1.87 26.57
C THR A 1126 7.78 -2.05 28.08
N GLY A 1127 8.93 -1.95 28.75
CA GLY A 1127 9.02 -2.04 30.21
C GLY A 1127 8.92 -0.70 30.94
N TRP A 1128 9.23 0.41 30.27
CA TRP A 1128 9.19 1.74 30.88
C TRP A 1128 7.76 2.18 31.24
N ASN A 1129 6.79 1.86 30.39
CA ASN A 1129 5.36 2.15 30.57
C ASN A 1129 4.60 1.05 31.34
N ASN A 1130 5.29 0.05 31.89
CA ASN A 1130 4.66 -1.07 32.60
C ASN A 1130 4.77 -0.90 34.12
N SER A 1131 3.63 -0.66 34.79
CA SER A 1131 3.57 -0.46 36.25
C SER A 1131 4.06 -1.69 37.03
N GLU A 1132 3.69 -2.90 36.61
CA GLU A 1132 4.09 -4.15 37.26
C GLU A 1132 5.60 -4.37 37.20
N ALA A 1133 6.26 -3.98 36.10
CA ALA A 1133 7.72 -4.03 35.98
C ALA A 1133 8.41 -3.08 36.97
N TRP A 1134 7.86 -1.88 37.18
CA TRP A 1134 8.39 -0.92 38.16
C TRP A 1134 8.09 -1.32 39.60
N PHE A 1135 6.92 -1.90 39.86
CA PHE A 1135 6.56 -2.45 41.17
C PHE A 1135 7.51 -3.58 41.60
N THR A 1136 7.73 -4.55 40.71
CA THR A 1136 8.64 -5.67 40.96
C THR A 1136 10.09 -5.20 41.06
N LEU A 1137 10.50 -4.17 40.29
CA LEU A 1137 11.82 -3.55 40.42
C LEU A 1137 11.99 -2.83 41.76
N ALA A 1138 10.95 -2.15 42.25
CA ALA A 1138 10.97 -1.53 43.58
C ALA A 1138 11.16 -2.58 44.66
N ARG A 1139 10.44 -3.70 44.58
CA ARG A 1139 10.62 -4.85 45.47
C ARG A 1139 12.06 -5.37 45.42
N ALA A 1140 12.65 -5.52 44.23
CA ALA A 1140 14.06 -5.91 44.11
C ALA A 1140 15.03 -4.89 44.75
N TYR A 1141 14.72 -3.59 44.68
CA TYR A 1141 15.50 -2.56 45.38
C TYR A 1141 15.40 -2.67 46.90
N GLU A 1142 14.21 -2.91 47.46
CA GLU A 1142 14.01 -3.12 48.90
C GLU A 1142 14.81 -4.32 49.40
N GLU A 1143 14.71 -5.46 48.69
CA GLU A 1143 15.42 -6.69 49.01
C GLU A 1143 16.95 -6.57 48.86
N SER A 1144 17.42 -5.53 48.15
CA SER A 1144 18.84 -5.16 48.03
C SER A 1144 19.29 -4.09 49.04
N GLY A 1145 18.38 -3.56 49.87
CA GLY A 1145 18.66 -2.50 50.84
C GLY A 1145 18.72 -1.08 50.24
N GLN A 1146 18.28 -0.87 49.00
CA GLN A 1146 18.30 0.41 48.29
C GLN A 1146 16.96 1.15 48.40
N VAL A 1147 16.59 1.56 49.62
CA VAL A 1147 15.27 2.12 49.94
C VAL A 1147 14.95 3.40 49.15
N ASP A 1148 15.93 4.29 48.94
CA ASP A 1148 15.69 5.54 48.19
C ASP A 1148 15.30 5.29 46.73
N LYS A 1149 15.91 4.27 46.10
CA LYS A 1149 15.57 3.88 44.73
C LYS A 1149 14.25 3.14 44.65
N ALA A 1150 13.96 2.29 45.64
CA ALA A 1150 12.66 1.64 45.78
C ALA A 1150 11.54 2.69 45.87
N LYS A 1151 11.72 3.71 46.70
CA LYS A 1151 10.77 4.82 46.84
C LYS A 1151 10.54 5.54 45.50
N GLY A 1152 11.60 5.83 44.75
CA GLY A 1152 11.49 6.44 43.42
C GLY A 1152 10.72 5.56 42.43
N ALA A 1153 11.02 4.26 42.39
CA ALA A 1153 10.34 3.29 41.53
C ALA A 1153 8.86 3.10 41.92
N LEU A 1154 8.52 3.13 43.21
CA LEU A 1154 7.14 3.05 43.69
C LEU A 1154 6.31 4.28 43.29
N TRP A 1155 6.86 5.49 43.43
CA TRP A 1155 6.15 6.70 42.98
C TRP A 1155 5.87 6.65 41.49
N TRP A 1156 6.87 6.25 40.69
CA TRP A 1156 6.68 6.06 39.26
C TRP A 1156 5.65 4.97 38.92
N CYS A 1157 5.66 3.85 39.67
CA CYS A 1157 4.64 2.80 39.53
C CYS A 1157 3.23 3.34 39.77
N VAL A 1158 3.04 4.16 40.80
CA VAL A 1158 1.73 4.77 41.10
C VAL A 1158 1.30 5.71 39.97
N GLU A 1159 2.20 6.57 39.49
CA GLU A 1159 1.92 7.45 38.35
C GLU A 1159 1.54 6.67 37.07
N LEU A 1160 2.16 5.51 36.84
CA LEU A 1160 1.83 4.64 35.72
C LEU A 1160 0.48 3.96 35.88
N GLU A 1161 0.15 3.50 37.09
CA GLU A 1161 -1.10 2.78 37.38
C GLU A 1161 -2.31 3.72 37.41
N ASP A 1162 -2.17 4.93 37.96
CA ASP A 1162 -3.23 5.96 37.99
C ASP A 1162 -3.68 6.36 36.58
N GLY A 1163 -2.83 6.18 35.57
CA GLY A 1163 -3.12 6.45 34.16
C GLY A 1163 -3.26 5.19 33.30
N ARG A 1164 -3.39 3.99 33.86
CA ARG A 1164 -3.48 2.73 33.10
C ARG A 1164 -4.92 2.51 32.62
N GLY A 1165 -5.11 2.33 31.31
CA GLY A 1165 -6.40 1.90 30.76
C GLY A 1165 -6.69 0.43 31.05
N ALA A 1166 -7.90 -0.04 30.72
CA ALA A 1166 -8.30 -1.44 30.86
C ALA A 1166 -7.38 -2.42 30.11
N ARG A 1167 -6.72 -1.94 29.04
CA ARG A 1167 -5.70 -2.65 28.26
C ARG A 1167 -4.56 -1.68 27.90
N GLU A 1168 -3.44 -2.22 27.42
CA GLU A 1168 -2.29 -1.42 26.99
C GLU A 1168 -2.62 -0.54 25.77
N TRP A 1169 -2.00 0.65 25.66
CA TRP A 1169 -2.18 1.56 24.52
C TRP A 1169 -1.74 0.96 23.18
N THR A 1170 -0.82 0.00 23.23
CA THR A 1170 -0.30 -0.75 22.08
C THR A 1170 -1.37 -1.63 21.40
N CYS A 1171 -2.55 -1.79 22.01
CA CYS A 1171 -3.66 -2.50 21.38
C CYS A 1171 -4.38 -1.68 20.31
N VAL A 1172 -4.17 -0.36 20.25
CA VAL A 1172 -4.78 0.50 19.22
C VAL A 1172 -3.91 0.51 17.97
N ASP A 1173 -4.53 0.33 16.80
CA ASP A 1173 -3.88 0.40 15.47
C ASP A 1173 -2.55 -0.36 15.39
N ALA A 1174 -2.57 -1.64 15.79
CA ALA A 1174 -1.41 -2.53 15.77
C ALA A 1174 -0.19 -2.04 16.58
N GLY A 1175 -0.38 -1.08 17.50
CA GLY A 1175 0.67 -0.54 18.37
C GLY A 1175 1.52 0.56 17.76
N GLY A 1176 1.13 1.12 16.60
CA GLY A 1176 1.81 2.22 15.92
C GLY A 1176 1.38 3.62 16.40
N TYR A 1177 1.87 4.66 15.72
CA TYR A 1177 1.34 6.03 15.78
C TYR A 1177 0.72 6.48 14.43
N VAL A 1178 0.69 5.59 13.43
CA VAL A 1178 0.35 5.92 12.03
C VAL A 1178 -0.84 5.06 11.62
N LEU A 1179 -1.99 5.70 11.35
CA LEU A 1179 -3.23 5.06 10.88
C LEU A 1179 -3.13 4.38 9.51
#